data_AF-A0A268U7K7-F1
#
_entry.id   AF-A0A268U7K7-F1
#
_cell.length_a   1.000
_cell.length_b   1.000
_cell.length_c   1.000
_cell.angle_alpha   90.00
_cell.angle_beta   90.00
_cell.angle_gamma   90.00
#
_symmetry.space_group_name_H-M   'P 1'
#
loop_
_entity.id
_entity.type
_entity.pdbx_description
1 polymer ?
#
loop_
_entity_poly.entity_id
_entity_poly.type
_entity_poly.pdbx_seq_one_letter_code
_entity_poly.pdbx_strand_id
1 'polypeptide(L)'
;MIDKNNLQKQGIKIIDSRESKNPLFENLKKHFPQTIDSDNQVNLDAIATLLGVNKNANMQGYELTWTGKGLANALYSTPIHKELKLEITQSKLAPPPLESKCKETQNVIIRGDNLDVLKLLKSAYYEKIKMIYIDPPYNTKNENFIYPDDFRKDYKKILIEVGLLEINENNEEIPSEALKFFRNITSARSHTGWLAFMLPRLKLARDLLSEDGVIFISIDDNEQANLKLLCDEIFGEGNFVYSMSIVNKLNGNDNSSGMMETQEYCLIYAKDSGLFKMGVLLIDEDSSSEWEQDEIGWWKEGGSLKATGKNAPRSARPKLFFPIFIDEKSLTFSLQKDATHTYELLPITDNKEMSWYWNEKKFQNEVFEVIVKKTKEGYSLYKKQRPSLGDMPSKRGKTTFYSPKYSTANSSAEIKNLFNKDIFNYTKSKYLIKDLISLGAKHSDIILDFFAGSGTTAQAVMELNEQDNGNRQFILVQLDEPIDKKKDEVAYDFCKNELGSKNPVISDITIERVNRAGEKIKKSLENDLIKINQSLDIGYKVYSLCDKPKIIANELGSLKLVSNRNEMSSLDIARNLALISGKILSLPLEEIITNKLYFCEDSYYLLSINDAVRKKLQIMKDFVIYIDGYSDIDLEDFLNLAIVNKEQIRIIY
;
A
#
# COMPACT_ATOMS: atom_id res chain seq x y z
N MET A 1 37.77 6.12 5.82
CA MET A 1 36.77 6.52 4.79
C MET A 1 37.36 6.36 3.39
N ILE A 2 36.58 5.84 2.45
CA ILE A 2 37.06 5.58 1.08
C ILE A 2 36.85 6.84 0.21
N ASP A 3 37.85 7.26 -0.58
CA ASP A 3 37.76 8.44 -1.45
C ASP A 3 37.06 8.13 -2.78
N LYS A 4 35.93 8.79 -3.03
CA LYS A 4 35.13 8.67 -4.27
C LYS A 4 35.94 8.90 -5.55
N ASN A 5 36.81 9.92 -5.55
CA ASN A 5 37.58 10.28 -6.76
C ASN A 5 38.61 9.21 -7.09
N ASN A 6 39.21 8.60 -6.08
CA ASN A 6 40.17 7.51 -6.25
C ASN A 6 39.47 6.23 -6.74
N LEU A 7 38.30 5.91 -6.19
CA LEU A 7 37.46 4.77 -6.62
C LEU A 7 37.04 4.85 -8.09
N GLN A 8 36.60 6.04 -8.55
CA GLN A 8 36.23 6.25 -9.95
C GLN A 8 37.43 6.03 -10.89
N LYS A 9 38.62 6.54 -10.54
CA LYS A 9 39.86 6.30 -11.29
C LYS A 9 40.23 4.81 -11.35
N GLN A 10 39.89 4.05 -10.31
CA GLN A 10 40.11 2.61 -10.26
C GLN A 10 39.02 1.80 -10.96
N GLY A 11 37.92 2.41 -11.44
CA GLY A 11 36.82 1.72 -12.12
C GLY A 11 35.90 0.93 -11.19
N ILE A 12 35.89 1.23 -9.89
CA ILE A 12 35.00 0.59 -8.90
C ILE A 12 33.63 1.26 -8.96
N LYS A 13 32.56 0.45 -9.00
CA LYS A 13 31.20 0.97 -9.12
C LYS A 13 30.72 1.57 -7.79
N ILE A 14 30.40 2.85 -7.82
CA ILE A 14 29.85 3.61 -6.70
C ILE A 14 28.33 3.67 -6.84
N ILE A 15 27.64 3.48 -5.72
CA ILE A 15 26.20 3.68 -5.57
C ILE A 15 26.04 4.82 -4.57
N ASP A 16 25.75 6.02 -5.05
CA ASP A 16 25.40 7.12 -4.16
C ASP A 16 23.89 7.16 -3.99
N SER A 17 23.42 6.88 -2.78
CA SER A 17 22.01 6.98 -2.43
C SER A 17 21.47 8.42 -2.50
N ARG A 18 22.35 9.42 -2.68
CA ARG A 18 21.97 10.81 -2.91
C ARG A 18 21.74 11.18 -4.38
N GLU A 19 22.07 10.32 -5.33
CA GLU A 19 21.80 10.57 -6.74
C GLU A 19 20.45 9.94 -7.14
N SER A 20 19.44 10.78 -7.44
CA SER A 20 18.19 10.26 -8.01
C SER A 20 18.42 9.93 -9.48
N LYS A 21 18.48 8.64 -9.83
CA LYS A 21 18.42 8.24 -11.24
C LYS A 21 17.02 8.53 -11.77
N ASN A 22 16.93 9.32 -12.85
CA ASN A 22 15.66 9.55 -13.54
C ASN A 22 15.38 8.36 -14.49
N PRO A 23 14.38 7.50 -14.21
CA PRO A 23 14.14 6.29 -15.00
C PRO A 23 13.74 6.61 -16.45
N LEU A 24 13.04 7.72 -16.68
CA LEU A 24 12.70 8.18 -18.03
C LEU A 24 13.95 8.56 -18.79
N PHE A 25 14.89 9.28 -18.15
CA PHE A 25 16.16 9.62 -18.77
C PHE A 25 16.96 8.35 -19.16
N GLU A 26 17.06 7.38 -18.26
CA GLU A 26 17.75 6.11 -18.54
C GLU A 26 17.04 5.30 -19.63
N ASN A 27 15.71 5.28 -19.64
CA ASN A 27 14.94 4.60 -20.69
C ASN A 27 15.15 5.27 -22.05
N LEU A 28 15.01 6.60 -22.12
CA LEU A 28 15.28 7.39 -23.31
C LEU A 28 16.71 7.16 -23.81
N LYS A 29 17.70 7.23 -22.93
CA LYS A 29 19.10 6.98 -23.27
C LYS A 29 19.34 5.56 -23.80
N LYS A 30 18.65 4.55 -23.25
CA LYS A 30 18.82 3.14 -23.62
C LYS A 30 18.05 2.73 -24.88
N HIS A 31 16.82 3.18 -25.02
CA HIS A 31 15.87 2.71 -26.04
C HIS A 31 15.63 3.73 -27.16
N PHE A 32 15.86 5.02 -26.90
CA PHE A 32 15.65 6.11 -27.84
C PHE A 32 16.85 7.09 -27.83
N PRO A 33 18.09 6.62 -28.07
CA PRO A 33 19.29 7.44 -27.90
C PRO A 33 19.28 8.75 -28.72
N GLN A 34 18.53 8.81 -29.82
CA GLN A 34 18.31 10.01 -30.63
C GLN A 34 17.62 11.16 -29.86
N THR A 35 17.01 10.88 -28.69
CA THR A 35 16.42 11.91 -27.82
C THR A 35 17.42 12.51 -26.85
N ILE A 36 18.68 12.09 -26.88
CA ILE A 36 19.77 12.60 -26.05
C ILE A 36 20.82 13.23 -26.97
N ASP A 37 21.19 14.49 -26.70
CA ASP A 37 22.19 15.19 -27.49
C ASP A 37 23.63 14.82 -27.09
N SER A 38 24.61 15.40 -27.79
CA SER A 38 26.04 15.16 -27.55
C SER A 38 26.51 15.62 -26.17
N ASP A 39 25.79 16.55 -25.54
CA ASP A 39 26.08 17.06 -24.20
C ASP A 39 25.35 16.25 -23.11
N ASN A 40 24.75 15.12 -23.49
CA ASN A 40 24.00 14.20 -22.64
C ASN A 40 22.77 14.87 -21.98
N GLN A 41 22.17 15.84 -22.67
CA GLN A 41 20.92 16.49 -22.30
C GLN A 41 19.74 15.95 -23.13
N VAL A 42 18.53 16.13 -22.62
CA VAL A 42 17.31 15.67 -23.29
C VAL A 42 16.93 16.63 -24.42
N ASN A 43 16.87 16.11 -25.65
CA ASN A 43 16.38 16.82 -26.81
C ASN A 43 14.85 16.69 -26.92
N LEU A 44 14.14 17.70 -26.42
CA LEU A 44 12.67 17.77 -26.43
C LEU A 44 12.07 17.73 -27.85
N ASP A 45 12.80 18.22 -28.85
CA ASP A 45 12.35 18.28 -30.24
C ASP A 45 12.34 16.89 -30.87
N ALA A 46 13.38 16.10 -30.59
CA ALA A 46 13.45 14.71 -31.00
C ALA A 46 12.33 13.88 -30.35
N ILE A 47 12.03 14.12 -29.07
CA ILE A 47 10.90 13.47 -28.37
C ILE A 47 9.56 13.86 -28.99
N ALA A 48 9.32 15.16 -29.19
CA ALA A 48 8.09 15.66 -29.81
C ALA A 48 7.88 15.07 -31.21
N THR A 49 8.95 14.95 -31.99
CA THR A 49 8.94 14.33 -33.33
C THR A 49 8.61 12.84 -33.26
N LEU A 50 9.24 12.09 -32.34
CA LEU A 50 8.96 10.67 -32.11
C LEU A 50 7.50 10.42 -31.71
N LEU A 51 6.92 11.33 -30.93
CA LEU A 51 5.52 11.26 -30.49
C LEU A 51 4.54 11.81 -31.55
N GLY A 52 5.02 12.40 -32.64
CA GLY A 52 4.17 13.02 -33.66
C GLY A 52 3.43 14.28 -33.16
N VAL A 53 3.94 14.95 -32.13
CA VAL A 53 3.29 16.12 -31.52
C VAL A 53 3.58 17.39 -32.33
N ASN A 54 2.53 18.08 -32.77
CA ASN A 54 2.67 19.35 -33.47
C ASN A 54 2.85 20.50 -32.47
N LYS A 55 4.07 21.07 -32.42
CA LYS A 55 4.45 22.19 -31.54
C LYS A 55 3.57 23.45 -31.68
N ASN A 56 2.86 23.61 -32.80
CA ASN A 56 2.02 24.77 -33.08
C ASN A 56 0.57 24.64 -32.59
N ALA A 57 0.18 23.51 -31.99
CA ALA A 57 -1.09 23.41 -31.30
C ALA A 57 -1.00 24.22 -30.00
N ASN A 58 -1.82 25.26 -29.87
CA ASN A 58 -1.93 26.05 -28.65
C ASN A 58 -2.50 25.15 -27.53
N MET A 59 -1.61 24.49 -26.79
CA MET A 59 -1.91 23.47 -25.78
C MET A 59 -2.21 24.11 -24.42
N GLN A 60 -3.32 24.82 -24.28
CA GLN A 60 -3.90 24.99 -22.94
C GLN A 60 -4.69 23.72 -22.60
N GLY A 61 -3.97 22.71 -22.13
CA GLY A 61 -4.58 21.50 -21.57
C GLY A 61 -5.28 21.81 -20.25
N TYR A 62 -6.19 20.93 -19.85
CA TYR A 62 -6.78 20.99 -18.51
C TYR A 62 -5.73 20.57 -17.46
N GLU A 63 -5.47 21.44 -16.48
CA GLU A 63 -4.57 21.16 -15.36
C GLU A 63 -5.12 21.79 -14.08
N LEU A 64 -5.13 21.02 -12.98
CA LEU A 64 -5.30 21.60 -11.65
C LEU A 64 -3.98 22.29 -11.25
N THR A 65 -3.99 23.62 -11.20
CA THR A 65 -2.84 24.42 -10.78
C THR A 65 -3.05 24.99 -9.38
N TRP A 66 -2.01 25.00 -8.55
CA TRP A 66 -2.00 25.68 -7.27
C TRP A 66 -0.60 26.24 -6.95
N THR A 67 -0.58 27.22 -6.07
CA THR A 67 0.65 27.86 -5.60
C THR A 67 1.59 26.86 -4.93
N GLY A 68 2.87 26.85 -5.32
CA GLY A 68 3.85 25.92 -4.73
C GLY A 68 3.87 24.51 -5.32
N LYS A 69 3.04 24.20 -6.33
CA LYS A 69 3.06 22.90 -7.05
C LYS A 69 4.46 22.52 -7.54
N GLY A 70 5.21 23.47 -8.10
CA GLY A 70 6.58 23.25 -8.56
C GLY A 70 7.54 22.87 -7.42
N LEU A 71 7.40 23.50 -6.25
CA LEU A 71 8.23 23.21 -5.08
C LEU A 71 7.91 21.83 -4.49
N ALA A 72 6.62 21.47 -4.41
CA ALA A 72 6.18 20.14 -3.99
C ALA A 72 6.71 19.04 -4.94
N ASN A 73 6.72 19.31 -6.25
CA ASN A 73 7.32 18.42 -7.25
C ASN A 73 8.84 18.30 -7.11
N ALA A 74 9.54 19.38 -6.76
CA ALA A 74 10.98 19.33 -6.48
C ALA A 74 11.27 18.47 -5.25
N LEU A 75 10.42 18.53 -4.22
CA LEU A 75 10.56 17.74 -2.99
C LEU A 75 10.49 16.22 -3.24
N TYR A 76 9.70 15.77 -4.22
CA TYR A 76 9.70 14.37 -4.67
C TYR A 76 11.09 13.91 -5.17
N SER A 77 11.84 14.81 -5.81
CA SER A 77 13.13 14.51 -6.43
C SER A 77 14.32 14.71 -5.49
N THR A 78 14.10 15.18 -4.25
CA THR A 78 15.22 15.37 -3.33
C THR A 78 15.78 14.03 -2.85
N PRO A 79 17.10 13.96 -2.61
CA PRO A 79 17.70 12.70 -2.21
C PRO A 79 17.33 12.26 -0.79
N ILE A 80 17.47 10.96 -0.52
CA ILE A 80 17.19 10.40 0.81
C ILE A 80 18.34 10.72 1.78
N HIS A 81 18.00 11.39 2.88
CA HIS A 81 18.94 11.79 3.94
C HIS A 81 18.78 11.02 5.25
N LYS A 82 17.94 9.98 5.26
CA LYS A 82 17.64 9.17 6.44
C LYS A 82 18.11 7.72 6.27
N GLU A 83 18.37 7.05 7.38
CA GLU A 83 18.64 5.62 7.52
C GLU A 83 17.65 5.00 8.52
N LEU A 84 17.41 3.69 8.42
CA LEU A 84 16.60 2.93 9.37
C LEU A 84 17.44 2.48 10.56
N LYS A 85 16.91 2.62 11.77
CA LYS A 85 17.48 2.03 13.00
C LYS A 85 16.45 1.08 13.60
N LEU A 86 16.83 -0.17 13.88
CA LEU A 86 15.95 -1.14 14.52
C LEU A 86 15.78 -0.77 16.00
N GLU A 87 14.52 -0.61 16.43
CA GLU A 87 14.19 -0.30 17.83
C GLU A 87 13.70 -1.56 18.56
N ILE A 88 12.78 -2.29 17.93
CA ILE A 88 12.09 -3.43 18.55
C ILE A 88 11.94 -4.54 17.52
N THR A 89 12.17 -5.78 17.94
CA THR A 89 11.74 -6.96 17.18
C THR A 89 10.75 -7.73 18.03
N GLN A 90 9.54 -7.89 17.52
CA GLN A 90 8.50 -8.71 18.12
C GLN A 90 8.28 -9.95 17.25
N SER A 91 9.12 -10.96 17.42
CA SER A 91 9.01 -12.23 16.69
C SER A 91 7.94 -13.11 17.32
N LYS A 92 6.66 -12.80 17.08
CA LYS A 92 5.55 -13.65 17.48
C LYS A 92 5.08 -14.46 16.26
N LEU A 93 5.49 -15.73 16.19
CA LEU A 93 4.85 -16.72 15.32
C LEU A 93 3.86 -17.51 16.19
N ALA A 94 2.63 -17.71 15.71
CA ALA A 94 1.59 -18.39 16.48
C ALA A 94 0.91 -19.48 15.63
N PRO A 95 0.86 -20.75 16.12
CA PRO A 95 1.63 -21.31 17.24
C PRO A 95 3.11 -21.56 16.86
N PRO A 96 4.02 -21.74 17.85
CA PRO A 96 5.41 -22.05 17.57
C PRO A 96 5.51 -23.34 16.74
N PRO A 97 6.24 -23.31 15.62
CA PRO A 97 6.18 -24.38 14.63
C PRO A 97 6.95 -25.62 15.09
N LEU A 98 6.40 -26.82 14.84
CA LEU A 98 7.11 -28.10 14.98
C LEU A 98 8.32 -28.16 14.03
N GLU A 99 8.19 -27.58 12.83
CA GLU A 99 9.26 -27.29 11.85
C GLU A 99 8.80 -26.09 10.98
N SER A 100 9.27 -24.84 11.17
CA SER A 100 8.97 -23.74 10.21
C SER A 100 10.15 -23.39 9.32
N LYS A 101 9.79 -22.97 8.09
CA LYS A 101 10.69 -22.34 7.11
C LYS A 101 10.99 -20.86 7.40
N CYS A 102 10.16 -20.15 8.16
CA CYS A 102 10.39 -18.74 8.53
C CYS A 102 10.70 -18.61 10.02
N LYS A 103 11.94 -18.21 10.33
CA LYS A 103 12.41 -17.96 11.70
C LYS A 103 12.18 -16.51 12.16
N GLU A 104 11.89 -15.61 11.23
CA GLU A 104 11.73 -14.17 11.48
C GLU A 104 10.43 -13.64 10.87
N THR A 105 9.87 -12.63 11.52
CA THR A 105 8.71 -11.89 11.02
C THR A 105 9.06 -11.05 9.78
N GLN A 106 8.10 -10.96 8.87
CA GLN A 106 8.18 -10.23 7.61
C GLN A 106 7.49 -8.86 7.69
N ASN A 107 6.72 -8.61 8.75
CA ASN A 107 5.98 -7.37 8.92
C ASN A 107 6.83 -6.25 9.52
N VAL A 108 6.55 -5.03 9.10
CA VAL A 108 7.35 -3.85 9.47
C VAL A 108 6.48 -2.69 9.90
N ILE A 109 6.91 -1.99 10.95
CA ILE A 109 6.38 -0.69 11.37
C ILE A 109 7.55 0.30 11.36
N ILE A 110 7.39 1.46 10.71
CA ILE A 110 8.43 2.48 10.62
C ILE A 110 7.91 3.77 11.26
N ARG A 111 8.66 4.28 12.23
CA ARG A 111 8.43 5.54 12.94
C ARG A 111 9.14 6.67 12.22
N GLY A 112 8.37 7.66 11.73
CA GLY A 112 8.94 8.83 11.05
C GLY A 112 8.03 9.47 10.02
N ASP A 113 8.51 10.55 9.40
CA ASP A 113 7.81 11.21 8.28
C ASP A 113 7.72 10.24 7.10
N ASN A 114 6.49 9.97 6.67
CA ASN A 114 6.21 9.07 5.56
C ASN A 114 6.90 9.50 4.25
N LEU A 115 7.16 10.79 4.02
CA LEU A 115 7.91 11.23 2.85
C LEU A 115 9.35 10.69 2.84
N ASP A 116 10.04 10.71 3.98
CA ASP A 116 11.39 10.15 4.11
C ASP A 116 11.36 8.62 4.00
N VAL A 117 10.38 7.98 4.62
CA VAL A 117 10.23 6.52 4.58
C VAL A 117 9.94 6.04 3.15
N LEU A 118 9.03 6.68 2.42
CA LEU A 118 8.71 6.32 1.05
C LEU A 118 9.92 6.47 0.12
N LYS A 119 10.72 7.53 0.28
CA LYS A 119 11.99 7.69 -0.46
C LYS A 119 12.99 6.59 -0.14
N LEU A 120 13.08 6.19 1.12
CA LEU A 120 13.95 5.11 1.57
C LEU A 120 13.49 3.76 1.00
N LEU A 121 12.20 3.45 1.08
CA LEU A 121 11.60 2.23 0.53
C LEU A 121 11.76 2.15 -0.99
N LYS A 122 11.75 3.27 -1.72
CA LYS A 122 11.93 3.31 -3.18
C LYS A 122 13.19 2.58 -3.66
N SER A 123 14.23 2.49 -2.84
CA SER A 123 15.47 1.78 -3.20
C SER A 123 15.27 0.26 -3.37
N ALA A 124 14.38 -0.35 -2.58
CA ALA A 124 14.18 -1.80 -2.57
C ALA A 124 12.77 -2.25 -2.99
N TYR A 125 11.78 -1.38 -2.87
CA TYR A 125 10.36 -1.67 -3.08
C TYR A 125 9.78 -1.03 -4.34
N TYR A 126 10.63 -0.50 -5.23
CA TYR A 126 10.20 -0.03 -6.56
C TYR A 126 9.45 -1.17 -7.27
N GLU A 127 8.18 -0.92 -7.58
CA GLU A 127 7.24 -1.86 -8.19
C GLU A 127 7.02 -3.20 -7.45
N LYS A 128 7.12 -3.21 -6.12
CA LYS A 128 6.92 -4.44 -5.32
C LYS A 128 5.69 -4.43 -4.42
N ILE A 129 5.08 -3.28 -4.18
CA ILE A 129 3.90 -3.18 -3.31
C ILE A 129 2.65 -3.56 -4.11
N LYS A 130 1.86 -4.49 -3.59
CA LYS A 130 0.61 -4.88 -4.26
C LYS A 130 -0.49 -3.86 -4.00
N MET A 131 -0.67 -3.52 -2.74
CA MET A 131 -1.78 -2.69 -2.30
C MET A 131 -1.28 -1.61 -1.37
N ILE A 132 -1.75 -0.39 -1.62
CA ILE A 132 -1.58 0.73 -0.70
C ILE A 132 -2.96 1.10 -0.17
N TYR A 133 -3.09 1.24 1.14
CA TYR A 133 -4.24 1.90 1.76
C TYR A 133 -3.73 3.10 2.54
N ILE A 134 -4.40 4.24 2.40
CA ILE A 134 -4.10 5.41 3.22
C ILE A 134 -5.37 6.13 3.68
N ASP A 135 -5.28 6.67 4.88
CA ASP A 135 -6.27 7.53 5.51
C ASP A 135 -5.62 8.90 5.84
N PRO A 136 -5.35 9.75 4.82
CA PRO A 136 -4.70 11.04 5.03
C PRO A 136 -5.58 11.98 5.87
N PRO A 137 -5.03 13.06 6.46
CA PRO A 137 -5.85 14.08 7.12
C PRO A 137 -6.85 14.68 6.14
N TYR A 138 -8.12 14.85 6.54
CA TYR A 138 -9.21 15.26 5.64
C TYR A 138 -9.28 16.79 5.42
N ASN A 139 -8.40 17.56 6.05
CA ASN A 139 -8.39 19.03 6.00
C ASN A 139 -9.72 19.66 6.46
N THR A 140 -10.36 19.07 7.47
CA THR A 140 -11.63 19.60 7.99
C THR A 140 -11.41 20.92 8.75
N LYS A 141 -12.43 21.78 8.79
CA LYS A 141 -12.35 23.10 9.47
C LYS A 141 -12.01 23.03 10.97
N ASN A 142 -12.22 21.86 11.59
CA ASN A 142 -11.99 21.62 13.02
C ASN A 142 -10.60 21.02 13.31
N GLU A 143 -9.89 20.52 12.30
CA GLU A 143 -8.55 19.98 12.45
C GLU A 143 -7.50 21.07 12.16
N ASN A 144 -6.61 21.30 13.13
CA ASN A 144 -5.43 22.14 12.92
C ASN A 144 -4.24 21.24 12.56
N PHE A 145 -4.25 20.67 11.36
CA PHE A 145 -3.10 19.91 10.87
C PHE A 145 -1.97 20.86 10.50
N ILE A 146 -0.79 20.66 11.07
CA ILE A 146 0.41 21.43 10.72
C ILE A 146 1.17 20.61 9.67
N TYR A 147 1.32 21.16 8.47
CA TYR A 147 2.08 20.49 7.42
C TYR A 147 3.57 20.45 7.78
N PRO A 148 4.17 19.26 7.97
CA PRO A 148 5.55 19.14 8.45
C PRO A 148 6.57 19.58 7.38
N ASP A 149 6.17 19.61 6.11
CA ASP A 149 7.05 19.89 4.97
C ASP A 149 7.70 21.28 5.03
N ASP A 150 6.99 22.26 5.59
CA ASP A 150 7.49 23.64 5.76
C ASP A 150 8.74 23.73 6.64
N PHE A 151 8.95 22.74 7.52
CA PHE A 151 10.06 22.72 8.47
C PHE A 151 11.23 21.86 8.00
N ARG A 152 11.10 21.18 6.85
CA ARG A 152 12.11 20.23 6.37
C ARG A 152 13.36 20.93 5.85
N LYS A 153 14.53 20.35 6.16
CA LYS A 153 15.84 20.88 5.73
C LYS A 153 16.02 20.85 4.20
N ASP A 154 15.54 19.80 3.54
CA ASP A 154 15.60 19.65 2.08
C ASP A 154 14.66 20.64 1.37
N TYR A 155 13.47 20.89 1.93
CA TYR A 155 12.58 21.94 1.45
C TYR A 155 13.21 23.34 1.56
N LYS A 156 13.81 23.67 2.71
CA LYS A 156 14.57 24.93 2.88
C LYS A 156 15.70 25.06 1.86
N LYS A 157 16.42 23.96 1.58
CA LYS A 157 17.48 23.95 0.56
C LYS A 157 16.93 24.28 -0.82
N ILE A 158 15.79 23.70 -1.21
CA ILE A 158 15.11 24.04 -2.47
C ILE A 158 14.80 25.54 -2.50
N LEU A 159 14.20 26.08 -1.43
CA LEU A 159 13.85 27.51 -1.36
C LEU A 159 15.07 28.42 -1.56
N ILE A 160 16.24 28.04 -1.04
CA ILE A 160 17.51 28.78 -1.23
C ILE A 160 17.97 28.66 -2.68
N GLU A 161 17.99 27.45 -3.25
CA GLU A 161 18.43 27.19 -4.63
C GLU A 161 17.59 27.96 -5.66
N VAL A 162 16.30 28.17 -5.39
CA VAL A 162 15.40 28.94 -6.27
C VAL A 162 15.34 30.44 -5.91
N GLY A 163 16.13 30.91 -4.95
CA GLY A 163 16.18 32.33 -4.55
C GLY A 163 14.95 32.83 -3.79
N LEU A 164 14.15 31.94 -3.19
CA LEU A 164 12.98 32.31 -2.39
C LEU A 164 13.32 32.54 -0.91
N LEU A 165 14.43 31.97 -0.43
CA LEU A 165 14.91 32.09 0.95
C LEU A 165 16.41 32.40 0.94
N GLU A 166 16.82 33.39 1.72
CA GLU A 166 18.24 33.69 1.96
C GLU A 166 18.56 33.48 3.45
N ILE A 167 19.80 33.12 3.75
CA ILE A 167 20.31 33.03 5.12
C ILE A 167 21.39 34.09 5.26
N ASN A 168 21.20 35.03 6.19
CA ASN A 168 22.20 36.07 6.44
C ASN A 168 23.40 35.53 7.26
N GLU A 169 24.41 36.38 7.45
CA GLU A 169 25.62 36.06 8.22
C GLU A 169 25.33 35.67 9.69
N ASN A 170 24.15 36.04 10.22
CA ASN A 170 23.71 35.73 11.58
C ASN A 170 22.86 34.44 11.65
N ASN A 171 22.79 33.64 10.57
CA ASN A 171 21.91 32.47 10.44
C ASN A 171 20.41 32.75 10.54
N GLU A 172 19.98 33.98 10.27
CA GLU A 172 18.56 34.33 10.22
C GLU A 172 18.00 34.09 8.82
N GLU A 173 16.82 33.47 8.78
CA GLU A 173 16.07 33.20 7.56
C GLU A 173 15.39 34.47 7.05
N ILE A 174 15.82 34.99 5.90
CA ILE A 174 15.22 36.13 5.22
C ILE A 174 14.37 35.62 4.05
N PRO A 175 13.03 35.50 4.22
CA PRO A 175 12.15 35.08 3.14
C PRO A 175 11.93 36.23 2.15
N SER A 176 11.94 35.92 0.85
CA SER A 176 11.54 36.88 -0.20
C SER A 176 10.06 37.28 -0.05
N GLU A 177 9.65 38.40 -0.66
CA GLU A 177 8.22 38.80 -0.70
C GLU A 177 7.34 37.73 -1.35
N ALA A 178 7.85 37.03 -2.37
CA ALA A 178 7.16 35.89 -2.97
C ALA A 178 6.97 34.74 -1.98
N LEU A 179 7.98 34.41 -1.16
CA LEU A 179 7.87 33.38 -0.14
C LEU A 179 6.93 33.78 1.01
N LYS A 180 6.93 35.05 1.42
CA LYS A 180 5.96 35.57 2.39
C LYS A 180 4.53 35.46 1.85
N PHE A 181 4.32 35.83 0.59
CA PHE A 181 3.04 35.66 -0.10
C PHE A 181 2.61 34.19 -0.14
N PHE A 182 3.52 33.27 -0.48
CA PHE A 182 3.25 31.84 -0.45
C PHE A 182 2.83 31.36 0.93
N ARG A 183 3.60 31.67 1.99
CA ARG A 183 3.28 31.27 3.38
C ARG A 183 1.91 31.78 3.85
N ASN A 184 1.52 32.98 3.42
CA ASN A 184 0.20 33.53 3.75
C ASN A 184 -0.95 32.78 3.05
N ILE A 185 -0.73 32.29 1.82
CA ILE A 185 -1.72 31.53 1.04
C ILE A 185 -1.78 30.07 1.48
N THR A 186 -0.62 29.46 1.74
CA THR A 186 -0.47 28.08 2.20
C THR A 186 -0.72 27.96 3.70
N SER A 187 -1.84 28.51 4.18
CA SER A 187 -2.25 28.29 5.56
C SER A 187 -2.54 26.80 5.79
N ALA A 188 -2.46 26.36 7.06
CA ALA A 188 -2.69 24.98 7.49
C ALA A 188 -4.06 24.39 7.05
N ARG A 189 -5.00 25.23 6.62
CA ARG A 189 -6.35 24.85 6.18
C ARG A 189 -6.61 25.03 4.68
N SER A 190 -5.59 25.45 3.93
CA SER A 190 -5.74 25.70 2.49
C SER A 190 -5.60 24.42 1.68
N HIS A 191 -6.40 24.29 0.61
CA HIS A 191 -6.25 23.23 -0.40
C HIS A 191 -4.83 23.17 -0.95
N THR A 192 -4.20 24.34 -1.12
CA THR A 192 -2.81 24.47 -1.58
C THR A 192 -1.81 23.76 -0.68
N GLY A 193 -1.92 23.94 0.64
CA GLY A 193 -1.05 23.27 1.62
C GLY A 193 -1.25 21.75 1.60
N TRP A 194 -2.51 21.32 1.56
CA TRP A 194 -2.86 19.91 1.49
C TRP A 194 -2.36 19.22 0.22
N LEU A 195 -2.56 19.84 -0.94
CA LEU A 195 -2.06 19.34 -2.23
C LEU A 195 -0.53 19.31 -2.28
N ALA A 196 0.14 20.33 -1.74
CA ALA A 196 1.61 20.36 -1.65
C ALA A 196 2.15 19.20 -0.78
N PHE A 197 1.44 18.87 0.30
CA PHE A 197 1.75 17.74 1.18
C PHE A 197 1.50 16.39 0.51
N MET A 198 0.36 16.21 -0.17
CA MET A 198 -0.03 14.93 -0.76
C MET A 198 0.73 14.59 -2.05
N LEU A 199 1.04 15.57 -2.90
CA LEU A 199 1.67 15.34 -4.21
C LEU A 199 2.95 14.49 -4.15
N PRO A 200 4.00 14.83 -3.37
CA PRO A 200 5.24 14.06 -3.41
C PRO A 200 5.05 12.65 -2.84
N ARG A 201 4.16 12.49 -1.86
CA ARG A 201 3.84 11.21 -1.22
C ARG A 201 3.12 10.27 -2.18
N LEU A 202 2.11 10.76 -2.90
CA LEU A 202 1.37 9.97 -3.91
C LEU A 202 2.25 9.60 -5.11
N LYS A 203 3.15 10.49 -5.55
CA LYS A 203 4.13 10.15 -6.59
C LYS A 203 5.06 9.01 -6.17
N LEU A 204 5.57 9.04 -4.93
CA LEU A 204 6.37 7.94 -4.40
C LEU A 204 5.53 6.66 -4.24
N ALA A 205 4.29 6.77 -3.75
CA ALA A 205 3.39 5.63 -3.64
C ALA A 205 3.20 4.91 -4.99
N ARG A 206 3.01 5.67 -6.08
CA ARG A 206 2.94 5.13 -7.45
C ARG A 206 4.22 4.41 -7.88
N ASP A 207 5.38 4.92 -7.52
CA ASP A 207 6.68 4.27 -7.82
C ASP A 207 6.80 2.91 -7.11
N LEU A 208 6.26 2.79 -5.90
CA LEU A 208 6.32 1.56 -5.10
C LEU A 208 5.32 0.48 -5.56
N LEU A 209 4.20 0.86 -6.16
CA LEU A 209 3.19 -0.09 -6.64
C LEU A 209 3.75 -0.97 -7.76
N SER A 210 3.53 -2.27 -7.63
CA SER A 210 3.64 -3.26 -8.73
C SER A 210 2.74 -2.86 -9.90
N GLU A 211 3.05 -3.35 -11.11
CA GLU A 211 2.28 -3.01 -12.32
C GLU A 211 0.79 -3.34 -12.18
N ASP A 212 0.46 -4.48 -11.57
CA ASP A 212 -0.91 -4.88 -11.23
C ASP A 212 -1.36 -4.38 -9.84
N GLY A 213 -0.65 -3.42 -9.27
CA GLY A 213 -0.91 -2.86 -7.95
C GLY A 213 -2.01 -1.80 -7.92
N VAL A 214 -2.57 -1.56 -6.73
CA VAL A 214 -3.70 -0.67 -6.51
C VAL A 214 -3.52 0.17 -5.24
N ILE A 215 -4.01 1.42 -5.27
CA ILE A 215 -4.08 2.31 -4.11
C ILE A 215 -5.54 2.64 -3.78
N PHE A 216 -5.86 2.59 -2.49
CA PHE A 216 -7.12 3.00 -1.90
C PHE A 216 -6.89 4.19 -0.99
N ILE A 217 -7.64 5.28 -1.19
CA ILE A 217 -7.45 6.53 -0.45
C ILE A 217 -8.79 6.95 0.15
N SER A 218 -8.90 6.90 1.48
CA SER A 218 -10.06 7.42 2.20
C SER A 218 -10.04 8.94 2.22
N ILE A 219 -11.19 9.58 2.02
CA ILE A 219 -11.32 11.04 2.00
C ILE A 219 -12.77 11.45 2.26
N ASP A 220 -13.01 12.66 2.76
CA ASP A 220 -14.35 13.27 2.83
C ASP A 220 -14.59 14.29 1.71
N ASP A 221 -15.72 15.00 1.76
CA ASP A 221 -16.10 16.00 0.76
C ASP A 221 -15.16 17.23 0.69
N ASN A 222 -14.31 17.51 1.70
CA ASN A 222 -13.49 18.72 1.71
C ASN A 222 -12.40 18.69 0.62
N GLU A 223 -11.81 17.52 0.37
CA GLU A 223 -10.68 17.36 -0.57
C GLU A 223 -10.91 16.28 -1.63
N GLN A 224 -12.07 15.61 -1.64
CA GLN A 224 -12.40 14.53 -2.59
C GLN A 224 -12.14 14.91 -4.05
N ALA A 225 -12.57 16.10 -4.48
CA ALA A 225 -12.40 16.56 -5.86
C ALA A 225 -10.93 16.89 -6.17
N ASN A 226 -10.25 17.59 -5.25
CA ASN A 226 -8.84 17.95 -5.40
C ASN A 226 -7.95 16.71 -5.45
N LEU A 227 -8.22 15.72 -4.59
CA LEU A 227 -7.52 14.44 -4.58
C LEU A 227 -7.75 13.64 -5.86
N LYS A 228 -8.98 13.60 -6.38
CA LYS A 228 -9.31 12.94 -7.65
C LYS A 228 -8.46 13.50 -8.80
N LEU A 229 -8.45 14.82 -8.94
CA LEU A 229 -7.69 15.49 -10.00
C LEU A 229 -6.17 15.32 -9.82
N LEU A 230 -5.67 15.38 -8.59
CA LEU A 230 -4.27 15.10 -8.29
C LEU A 230 -3.89 13.64 -8.65
N CYS A 231 -4.76 12.68 -8.35
CA CYS A 231 -4.53 11.29 -8.71
C CYS A 231 -4.62 11.06 -10.22
N ASP A 232 -5.52 11.76 -10.93
CA ASP A 232 -5.57 11.71 -12.39
C ASP A 232 -4.25 12.20 -13.03
N GLU A 233 -3.64 13.24 -12.47
CA GLU A 233 -2.32 13.72 -12.90
C GLU A 233 -1.21 12.72 -12.61
N ILE A 234 -1.21 12.10 -11.43
CA ILE A 234 -0.11 11.22 -10.98
C ILE A 234 -0.20 9.82 -11.60
N PHE A 235 -1.39 9.20 -11.56
CA PHE A 235 -1.62 7.83 -11.99
C PHE A 235 -2.07 7.75 -13.46
N GLY A 236 -2.60 8.85 -14.01
CA GLY A 236 -3.28 8.87 -15.30
C GLY A 236 -4.77 8.57 -15.14
N GLU A 237 -5.62 9.38 -15.78
CA GLU A 237 -7.09 9.24 -15.70
C GLU A 237 -7.57 7.84 -16.13
N GLY A 238 -6.94 7.23 -17.14
CA GLY A 238 -7.27 5.87 -17.60
C GLY A 238 -7.00 4.77 -16.56
N ASN A 239 -6.26 5.08 -15.49
CA ASN A 239 -5.98 4.16 -14.39
C ASN A 239 -6.92 4.34 -13.18
N PHE A 240 -7.88 5.26 -13.27
CA PHE A 240 -8.96 5.36 -12.30
C PHE A 240 -9.84 4.10 -12.34
N VAL A 241 -10.11 3.51 -11.18
CA VAL A 241 -10.87 2.26 -11.08
C VAL A 241 -12.31 2.54 -10.63
N TYR A 242 -12.51 3.02 -9.40
CA TYR A 242 -13.81 3.42 -8.86
C TYR A 242 -13.69 4.51 -7.81
N SER A 243 -14.80 5.22 -7.58
CA SER A 243 -15.03 6.00 -6.36
C SER A 243 -16.09 5.27 -5.54
N MET A 244 -15.73 4.88 -4.32
CA MET A 244 -16.64 4.21 -3.40
C MET A 244 -17.23 5.20 -2.40
N SER A 245 -18.51 5.02 -2.07
CA SER A 245 -19.17 5.70 -0.95
C SER A 245 -19.22 4.75 0.24
N ILE A 246 -18.60 5.15 1.35
CA ILE A 246 -18.53 4.39 2.59
C ILE A 246 -19.49 5.00 3.59
N VAL A 247 -20.59 4.32 3.89
CA VAL A 247 -21.57 4.79 4.88
C VAL A 247 -21.11 4.35 6.27
N ASN A 248 -20.48 5.26 7.00
CA ASN A 248 -19.85 5.01 8.30
C ASN A 248 -20.59 5.68 9.48
N LYS A 249 -21.54 6.58 9.20
CA LYS A 249 -22.38 7.27 10.20
C LYS A 249 -23.85 6.93 9.97
N LEU A 250 -24.31 5.82 10.54
CA LEU A 250 -25.67 5.29 10.31
C LEU A 250 -26.78 6.27 10.70
N ASN A 251 -26.57 7.02 11.79
CA ASN A 251 -27.56 7.98 12.31
C ASN A 251 -27.34 9.39 11.76
N GLY A 252 -26.31 9.61 10.94
CA GLY A 252 -25.86 10.93 10.50
C GLY A 252 -25.36 11.84 11.63
N ASN A 253 -24.73 12.96 11.26
CA ASN A 253 -24.42 14.04 12.21
C ASN A 253 -25.48 15.14 12.08
N ASP A 254 -25.95 15.66 13.21
CA ASP A 254 -26.98 16.71 13.29
C ASP A 254 -26.40 18.12 13.05
N ASN A 255 -25.54 18.25 12.03
CA ASN A 255 -24.69 19.42 11.81
C ASN A 255 -24.99 20.21 10.53
N SER A 256 -26.19 20.11 9.95
CA SER A 256 -26.62 21.07 8.92
C SER A 256 -28.14 21.18 8.74
N SER A 257 -28.61 22.34 8.27
CA SER A 257 -30.01 22.60 7.97
C SER A 257 -30.45 21.84 6.70
N GLY A 258 -31.06 20.66 6.88
CA GLY A 258 -31.83 19.96 5.85
C GLY A 258 -31.26 18.63 5.35
N MET A 259 -29.97 18.31 5.55
CA MET A 259 -29.37 17.01 5.18
C MET A 259 -28.35 16.52 6.22
N MET A 260 -28.29 15.20 6.39
CA MET A 260 -27.36 14.54 7.32
C MET A 260 -26.21 13.92 6.55
N GLU A 261 -24.98 14.30 6.90
CA GLU A 261 -23.77 13.69 6.35
C GLU A 261 -23.56 12.30 6.98
N THR A 262 -23.68 11.26 6.15
CA THR A 262 -23.64 9.85 6.60
C THR A 262 -22.49 9.03 6.01
N GLN A 263 -21.80 9.59 5.01
CA GLN A 263 -20.84 8.87 4.19
C GLN A 263 -19.52 9.63 4.03
N GLU A 264 -18.46 8.88 3.78
CA GLU A 264 -17.16 9.33 3.28
C GLU A 264 -16.88 8.62 1.94
N TYR A 265 -15.77 8.94 1.29
CA TYR A 265 -15.37 8.35 0.02
C TYR A 265 -14.08 7.53 0.15
N CYS A 266 -13.92 6.57 -0.77
CA CYS A 266 -12.65 5.90 -0.99
C CYS A 266 -12.35 5.88 -2.50
N LEU A 267 -11.30 6.57 -2.92
CA LEU A 267 -10.85 6.59 -4.31
C LEU A 267 -9.92 5.41 -4.57
N ILE A 268 -10.11 4.75 -5.71
CA ILE A 268 -9.31 3.59 -6.14
C ILE A 268 -8.61 3.91 -7.46
N TYR A 269 -7.28 3.78 -7.45
CA TYR A 269 -6.44 3.88 -8.65
C TYR A 269 -5.56 2.65 -8.79
N ALA A 270 -5.46 2.11 -9.99
CA ALA A 270 -4.47 1.11 -10.32
C ALA A 270 -3.17 1.79 -10.77
N LYS A 271 -2.05 1.07 -10.73
CA LYS A 271 -0.86 1.52 -11.47
C LYS A 271 -1.04 1.35 -12.98
N ASP A 272 -1.57 0.19 -13.37
CA ASP A 272 -2.07 -0.10 -14.71
C ASP A 272 -3.44 -0.79 -14.60
N SER A 273 -4.50 -0.11 -15.05
CA SER A 273 -5.87 -0.64 -15.01
C SER A 273 -6.11 -1.82 -15.96
N GLY A 274 -5.28 -1.98 -17.00
CA GLY A 274 -5.32 -3.12 -17.91
C GLY A 274 -4.78 -4.41 -17.28
N LEU A 275 -3.88 -4.29 -16.29
CA LEU A 275 -3.28 -5.42 -15.57
C LEU A 275 -3.99 -5.73 -14.25
N PHE A 276 -4.47 -4.69 -13.55
CA PHE A 276 -5.16 -4.86 -12.29
C PHE A 276 -6.47 -5.65 -12.44
N LYS A 277 -6.66 -6.64 -11.57
CA LYS A 277 -7.89 -7.41 -11.47
C LYS A 277 -8.47 -7.27 -10.08
N MET A 278 -9.66 -6.66 -10.01
CA MET A 278 -10.41 -6.52 -8.78
C MET A 278 -10.73 -7.89 -8.18
N GLY A 279 -10.46 -8.05 -6.89
CA GLY A 279 -10.84 -9.21 -6.12
C GLY A 279 -12.33 -9.29 -5.80
N VAL A 280 -12.66 -10.14 -4.84
CA VAL A 280 -14.03 -10.39 -4.39
C VAL A 280 -14.08 -10.31 -2.87
N LEU A 281 -15.25 -9.97 -2.34
CA LEU A 281 -15.50 -9.92 -0.91
C LEU A 281 -15.78 -11.33 -0.38
N LEU A 282 -15.18 -11.63 0.76
CA LEU A 282 -15.52 -12.81 1.54
C LEU A 282 -16.94 -12.68 2.09
N ILE A 283 -17.63 -13.81 2.20
CA ILE A 283 -19.01 -13.84 2.69
C ILE A 283 -19.03 -13.85 4.21
N ASP A 284 -19.84 -12.94 4.74
CA ASP A 284 -20.22 -12.81 6.13
C ASP A 284 -21.04 -14.03 6.60
N GLU A 285 -20.91 -14.43 7.87
CA GLU A 285 -21.64 -15.57 8.45
C GLU A 285 -23.16 -15.50 8.18
N ASP A 286 -23.77 -14.32 8.29
CA ASP A 286 -25.20 -14.12 8.03
C ASP A 286 -25.63 -14.50 6.60
N SER A 287 -24.72 -14.34 5.64
CA SER A 287 -24.94 -14.64 4.23
C SER A 287 -24.46 -16.03 3.81
N SER A 288 -23.88 -16.81 4.72
CA SER A 288 -23.52 -18.21 4.47
C SER A 288 -24.75 -19.09 4.25
N SER A 289 -25.88 -18.73 4.88
CA SER A 289 -27.16 -19.45 4.78
C SER A 289 -27.77 -19.45 3.38
N GLU A 290 -27.34 -18.54 2.49
CA GLU A 290 -27.77 -18.49 1.09
C GLU A 290 -27.05 -19.52 0.21
N TRP A 291 -25.96 -20.14 0.69
CA TRP A 291 -25.10 -21.01 -0.11
C TRP A 291 -25.27 -22.48 0.26
N GLU A 292 -25.39 -23.32 -0.76
CA GLU A 292 -25.47 -24.77 -0.68
C GLU A 292 -24.28 -25.40 -1.40
N GLN A 293 -23.95 -26.65 -1.09
CA GLN A 293 -22.88 -27.40 -1.73
C GLN A 293 -23.44 -28.61 -2.47
N ASP A 294 -23.03 -28.80 -3.71
CA ASP A 294 -23.26 -30.04 -4.47
C ASP A 294 -21.92 -30.64 -4.95
N GLU A 295 -21.96 -31.69 -5.77
CA GLU A 295 -20.77 -32.40 -6.27
C GLU A 295 -19.79 -31.49 -7.06
N ILE A 296 -20.26 -30.35 -7.57
CA ILE A 296 -19.46 -29.39 -8.34
C ILE A 296 -18.86 -28.32 -7.41
N GLY A 297 -19.51 -28.04 -6.28
CA GLY A 297 -19.05 -27.10 -5.26
C GLY A 297 -20.16 -26.19 -4.75
N TRP A 298 -19.76 -25.05 -4.17
CA TRP A 298 -20.69 -24.07 -3.61
C TRP A 298 -21.54 -23.41 -4.70
N TRP A 299 -22.82 -23.17 -4.40
CA TRP A 299 -23.75 -22.43 -5.25
C TRP A 299 -24.81 -21.71 -4.42
N LYS A 300 -25.41 -20.68 -5.00
CA LYS A 300 -26.64 -20.06 -4.47
C LYS A 300 -27.65 -19.77 -5.57
N GLU A 301 -28.89 -19.48 -5.16
CA GLU A 301 -29.94 -19.05 -6.09
C GLU A 301 -29.53 -17.72 -6.77
N GLY A 302 -29.34 -17.77 -8.08
CA GLY A 302 -29.05 -16.62 -8.92
C GLY A 302 -30.32 -16.03 -9.54
N GLY A 303 -30.15 -15.30 -10.64
CA GLY A 303 -31.27 -14.66 -11.35
C GLY A 303 -32.23 -15.68 -11.99
N SER A 304 -33.49 -15.27 -12.15
CA SER A 304 -34.47 -16.04 -12.91
C SER A 304 -34.01 -16.23 -14.36
N LEU A 305 -34.22 -17.43 -14.89
CA LEU A 305 -33.92 -17.76 -16.29
C LEU A 305 -34.98 -17.20 -17.25
N LYS A 306 -36.11 -16.67 -16.74
CA LYS A 306 -37.10 -15.93 -17.53
C LYS A 306 -36.62 -14.48 -17.72
N ALA A 307 -36.55 -14.03 -18.97
CA ALA A 307 -36.09 -12.69 -19.29
C ALA A 307 -37.10 -11.61 -18.86
N THR A 308 -36.56 -10.47 -18.44
CA THR A 308 -37.34 -9.28 -18.04
C THR A 308 -36.79 -8.03 -18.75
N GLY A 309 -37.63 -7.01 -18.91
CA GLY A 309 -37.26 -5.75 -19.57
C GLY A 309 -37.65 -5.66 -21.05
N LYS A 310 -37.20 -4.58 -21.71
CA LYS A 310 -37.70 -4.15 -23.04
C LYS A 310 -37.48 -5.17 -24.17
N ASN A 311 -36.39 -5.93 -24.10
CA ASN A 311 -36.00 -6.91 -25.14
C ASN A 311 -36.35 -8.36 -24.77
N ALA A 312 -37.11 -8.56 -23.69
CA ALA A 312 -37.52 -9.87 -23.23
C ALA A 312 -38.77 -10.47 -23.91
N PRO A 313 -39.67 -9.72 -24.58
CA PRO A 313 -40.78 -10.32 -25.32
C PRO A 313 -40.32 -11.29 -26.41
N ARG A 314 -41.13 -12.33 -26.67
CA ARG A 314 -40.89 -13.32 -27.73
C ARG A 314 -40.64 -12.68 -29.10
N SER A 315 -41.33 -11.59 -29.42
CA SER A 315 -41.16 -10.88 -30.70
C SER A 315 -39.72 -10.42 -30.92
N ALA A 316 -38.97 -10.09 -29.87
CA ALA A 316 -37.56 -9.71 -29.94
C ALA A 316 -36.61 -10.91 -29.97
N ARG A 317 -37.01 -12.06 -29.39
CA ARG A 317 -36.16 -13.25 -29.23
C ARG A 317 -36.95 -14.55 -29.52
N PRO A 318 -37.46 -14.76 -30.75
CA PRO A 318 -38.45 -15.81 -31.02
C PRO A 318 -37.92 -17.22 -30.79
N LYS A 319 -36.60 -17.45 -30.93
CA LYS A 319 -35.94 -18.74 -30.69
C LYS A 319 -35.77 -19.11 -29.21
N LEU A 320 -36.10 -18.21 -28.29
CA LEU A 320 -35.97 -18.41 -26.85
C LEU A 320 -37.33 -18.58 -26.16
N PHE A 321 -38.39 -18.76 -26.94
CA PHE A 321 -39.71 -19.14 -26.44
C PHE A 321 -39.99 -20.59 -26.81
N PHE A 322 -39.87 -21.48 -25.84
CA PHE A 322 -40.12 -22.91 -25.97
C PHE A 322 -40.58 -23.46 -24.61
N PRO A 323 -41.38 -24.55 -24.61
CA PRO A 323 -41.82 -25.18 -23.37
C PRO A 323 -40.68 -25.90 -22.66
N ILE A 324 -40.70 -25.86 -21.33
CA ILE A 324 -39.86 -26.68 -20.46
C ILE A 324 -40.79 -27.51 -19.59
N PHE A 325 -40.56 -28.82 -19.51
CA PHE A 325 -41.42 -29.73 -18.77
C PHE A 325 -40.84 -30.01 -17.39
N ILE A 326 -41.66 -29.89 -16.35
CA ILE A 326 -41.25 -30.03 -14.94
C ILE A 326 -41.82 -31.31 -14.35
N ASP A 327 -40.99 -32.04 -13.60
CA ASP A 327 -41.43 -33.09 -12.68
C ASP A 327 -41.75 -32.45 -11.33
N GLU A 328 -43.03 -32.43 -10.98
CA GLU A 328 -43.55 -31.79 -9.77
C GLU A 328 -43.11 -32.48 -8.48
N LYS A 329 -42.69 -33.77 -8.54
CA LYS A 329 -42.25 -34.53 -7.37
C LYS A 329 -40.77 -34.33 -7.09
N SER A 330 -39.93 -34.43 -8.12
CA SER A 330 -38.47 -34.33 -7.97
C SER A 330 -37.94 -32.90 -8.14
N LEU A 331 -38.77 -31.96 -8.59
CA LEU A 331 -38.37 -30.58 -8.93
C LEU A 331 -37.20 -30.56 -9.93
N THR A 332 -37.30 -31.40 -10.96
CA THR A 332 -36.36 -31.44 -12.09
C THR A 332 -37.06 -31.04 -13.38
N PHE A 333 -36.29 -30.79 -14.44
CA PHE A 333 -36.83 -30.36 -15.73
C PHE A 333 -36.31 -31.20 -16.89
N SER A 334 -37.08 -31.24 -17.97
CA SER A 334 -36.73 -31.80 -19.26
C SER A 334 -37.20 -30.87 -20.39
N LEU A 335 -36.50 -30.89 -21.52
CA LEU A 335 -36.95 -30.19 -22.73
C LEU A 335 -37.97 -31.00 -23.55
N GLN A 336 -38.20 -32.25 -23.17
CA GLN A 336 -39.19 -33.12 -23.79
C GLN A 336 -40.14 -33.66 -22.73
N LYS A 337 -41.41 -33.78 -23.09
CA LYS A 337 -42.42 -34.36 -22.22
C LYS A 337 -42.17 -35.86 -22.09
N ASP A 338 -42.12 -36.36 -20.87
CA ASP A 338 -41.99 -37.78 -20.56
C ASP A 338 -42.99 -38.20 -19.46
N ALA A 339 -42.84 -39.43 -18.94
CA ALA A 339 -43.76 -39.98 -17.95
C ALA A 339 -43.72 -39.25 -16.59
N THR A 340 -42.63 -38.54 -16.27
CA THR A 340 -42.42 -37.84 -14.99
C THR A 340 -42.47 -36.32 -15.14
N HIS A 341 -41.99 -35.78 -16.26
CA HIS A 341 -41.98 -34.35 -16.58
C HIS A 341 -43.24 -33.98 -17.37
N THR A 342 -44.34 -33.74 -16.65
CA THR A 342 -45.66 -33.52 -17.27
C THR A 342 -46.13 -32.08 -17.25
N TYR A 343 -45.63 -31.25 -16.32
CA TYR A 343 -46.05 -29.85 -16.17
C TYR A 343 -45.36 -28.99 -17.23
N GLU A 344 -46.12 -28.32 -18.10
CA GLU A 344 -45.58 -27.45 -19.15
C GLU A 344 -45.35 -26.03 -18.61
N LEU A 345 -44.10 -25.58 -18.61
CA LEU A 345 -43.70 -24.24 -18.22
C LEU A 345 -43.29 -23.42 -19.44
N LEU A 346 -43.99 -22.30 -19.67
CA LEU A 346 -43.67 -21.31 -20.68
C LEU A 346 -43.21 -19.99 -20.02
N PRO A 347 -42.32 -19.21 -20.67
CA PRO A 347 -41.87 -17.94 -20.14
C PRO A 347 -42.96 -16.88 -20.35
N ILE A 348 -44.02 -16.92 -19.53
CA ILE A 348 -45.15 -15.99 -19.58
C ILE A 348 -45.14 -15.13 -18.31
N THR A 349 -45.44 -13.84 -18.45
CA THR A 349 -45.64 -12.91 -17.33
C THR A 349 -46.86 -12.05 -17.65
N ASP A 350 -47.84 -11.98 -16.75
CA ASP A 350 -49.09 -11.20 -16.95
C ASP A 350 -49.76 -11.46 -18.32
N ASN A 351 -49.87 -12.73 -18.72
CA ASN A 351 -50.38 -13.17 -20.03
C ASN A 351 -49.60 -12.67 -21.26
N LYS A 352 -48.38 -12.16 -21.10
CA LYS A 352 -47.49 -11.77 -22.19
C LYS A 352 -46.41 -12.81 -22.42
N GLU A 353 -46.20 -13.17 -23.68
CA GLU A 353 -45.13 -14.08 -24.10
C GLU A 353 -43.77 -13.40 -23.99
N MET A 354 -42.96 -13.89 -23.05
CA MET A 354 -41.58 -13.44 -22.84
C MET A 354 -40.61 -14.41 -23.52
N SER A 355 -39.41 -14.55 -23.00
CA SER A 355 -38.40 -15.46 -23.53
C SER A 355 -37.50 -15.93 -22.40
N TRP A 356 -36.88 -17.09 -22.56
CA TRP A 356 -35.81 -17.54 -21.69
C TRP A 356 -34.53 -16.73 -21.96
N TYR A 357 -33.64 -16.65 -20.96
CA TYR A 357 -32.27 -16.15 -21.18
C TYR A 357 -31.39 -17.18 -21.89
N TRP A 358 -31.74 -18.47 -21.81
CA TRP A 358 -30.97 -19.59 -22.34
C TRP A 358 -31.69 -20.22 -23.52
N ASN A 359 -30.93 -20.71 -24.49
CA ASN A 359 -31.45 -21.53 -25.58
C ASN A 359 -31.54 -23.01 -25.17
N GLU A 360 -32.24 -23.82 -25.95
CA GLU A 360 -32.41 -25.26 -25.69
C GLU A 360 -31.08 -25.99 -25.48
N LYS A 361 -30.08 -25.76 -26.34
CA LYS A 361 -28.76 -26.39 -26.24
C LYS A 361 -28.07 -26.08 -24.91
N LYS A 362 -28.21 -24.85 -24.41
CA LYS A 362 -27.64 -24.45 -23.12
C LYS A 362 -28.36 -25.12 -21.96
N PHE A 363 -29.69 -25.21 -22.00
CA PHE A 363 -30.45 -25.98 -21.01
C PHE A 363 -30.07 -27.47 -21.01
N GLN A 364 -29.78 -28.06 -22.18
CA GLN A 364 -29.32 -29.46 -22.26
C GLN A 364 -27.91 -29.67 -21.71
N ASN A 365 -27.00 -28.70 -21.94
CA ASN A 365 -25.61 -28.82 -21.51
C ASN A 365 -25.39 -28.45 -20.05
N GLU A 366 -26.17 -27.51 -19.51
CA GLU A 366 -26.03 -26.95 -18.15
C GLU A 366 -27.23 -27.33 -17.27
N VAL A 367 -27.78 -28.55 -17.40
CA VAL A 367 -28.94 -29.04 -16.62
C VAL A 367 -28.71 -28.89 -15.12
N PHE A 368 -27.50 -29.22 -14.65
CA PHE A 368 -27.11 -29.16 -13.24
C PHE A 368 -27.00 -27.73 -12.67
N GLU A 369 -27.04 -26.70 -13.53
CA GLU A 369 -27.02 -25.28 -13.17
C GLU A 369 -28.42 -24.65 -13.06
N VAL A 370 -29.49 -25.43 -13.24
CA VAL A 370 -30.87 -24.92 -13.18
C VAL A 370 -31.54 -25.36 -11.88
N ILE A 371 -32.22 -24.42 -11.24
CA ILE A 371 -33.04 -24.65 -10.04
C ILE A 371 -34.50 -24.53 -10.46
N VAL A 372 -35.30 -25.56 -10.16
CA VAL A 372 -36.75 -25.51 -10.31
C VAL A 372 -37.38 -25.18 -8.96
N LYS A 373 -38.13 -24.09 -8.89
CA LYS A 373 -38.77 -23.63 -7.64
C LYS A 373 -40.27 -23.51 -7.81
N LYS A 374 -41.02 -24.08 -6.88
CA LYS A 374 -42.47 -23.92 -6.81
C LYS A 374 -42.80 -22.51 -6.31
N THR A 375 -43.65 -21.80 -7.04
CA THR A 375 -44.14 -20.46 -6.69
C THR A 375 -45.65 -20.49 -6.51
N LYS A 376 -46.25 -19.37 -6.09
CA LYS A 376 -47.71 -19.25 -6.00
C LYS A 376 -48.41 -19.40 -7.36
N GLU A 377 -47.69 -19.12 -8.45
CA GLU A 377 -48.20 -19.11 -9.83
C GLU A 377 -47.78 -20.37 -10.63
N GLY A 378 -47.23 -21.39 -9.96
CA GLY A 378 -46.77 -22.63 -10.58
C GLY A 378 -45.30 -22.89 -10.29
N TYR A 379 -44.45 -22.82 -11.32
CA TYR A 379 -43.02 -23.08 -11.22
C TYR A 379 -42.20 -21.98 -11.89
N SER A 380 -41.01 -21.72 -11.36
CA SER A 380 -40.05 -20.78 -11.92
C SER A 380 -38.67 -21.41 -11.98
N LEU A 381 -37.91 -21.05 -13.02
CA LEU A 381 -36.54 -21.49 -13.22
C LEU A 381 -35.56 -20.40 -12.82
N TYR A 382 -34.54 -20.79 -12.06
CA TYR A 382 -33.44 -19.93 -11.64
C TYR A 382 -32.12 -20.57 -12.02
N LYS A 383 -31.08 -19.74 -12.17
CA LYS A 383 -29.73 -20.24 -12.39
C LYS A 383 -29.02 -20.42 -11.06
N LYS A 384 -28.26 -21.50 -10.87
CA LYS A 384 -27.22 -21.57 -9.85
C LYS A 384 -26.14 -20.53 -10.15
N GLN A 385 -25.80 -19.74 -9.14
CA GLN A 385 -24.65 -18.85 -9.17
C GLN A 385 -23.54 -19.46 -8.34
N ARG A 386 -22.41 -19.75 -8.97
CA ARG A 386 -21.23 -20.38 -8.35
C ARG A 386 -20.08 -19.39 -8.22
N PRO A 387 -19.18 -19.56 -7.23
CA PRO A 387 -17.87 -18.92 -7.26
C PRO A 387 -16.99 -19.64 -8.31
N SER A 388 -15.75 -19.19 -8.52
CA SER A 388 -14.83 -19.93 -9.41
C SER A 388 -14.52 -21.31 -8.82
N LEU A 389 -14.10 -22.24 -9.69
CA LEU A 389 -13.85 -23.63 -9.27
C LEU A 389 -12.78 -23.69 -8.17
N GLY A 390 -13.15 -24.16 -6.98
CA GLY A 390 -12.27 -24.24 -5.81
C GLY A 390 -12.32 -23.05 -4.84
N ASP A 391 -13.06 -21.99 -5.18
CA ASP A 391 -13.20 -20.81 -4.32
C ASP A 391 -14.30 -20.98 -3.26
N MET A 392 -14.10 -20.36 -2.10
CA MET A 392 -15.14 -20.18 -1.09
C MET A 392 -16.25 -19.25 -1.62
N PRO A 393 -17.47 -19.31 -1.04
CA PRO A 393 -18.53 -18.35 -1.34
C PRO A 393 -18.02 -16.90 -1.29
N SER A 394 -18.30 -16.12 -2.33
CA SER A 394 -17.82 -14.74 -2.48
C SER A 394 -18.87 -13.79 -3.08
N LYS A 395 -18.71 -12.49 -2.85
CA LYS A 395 -19.56 -11.42 -3.37
C LYS A 395 -18.74 -10.41 -4.15
N ARG A 396 -19.28 -9.89 -5.26
CA ARG A 396 -18.68 -8.73 -5.92
C ARG A 396 -18.89 -7.48 -5.06
N GLY A 397 -17.85 -6.65 -4.94
CA GLY A 397 -17.95 -5.35 -4.30
C GLY A 397 -18.97 -4.45 -5.03
N LYS A 398 -19.73 -3.69 -4.25
CA LYS A 398 -20.56 -2.59 -4.76
C LYS A 398 -19.80 -1.28 -4.58
N THR A 399 -20.10 -0.26 -5.38
CA THR A 399 -19.51 1.07 -5.18
C THR A 399 -20.02 1.76 -3.92
N THR A 400 -21.15 1.32 -3.36
CA THR A 400 -21.65 1.80 -2.05
C THR A 400 -21.45 0.71 -1.01
N PHE A 401 -20.58 0.97 -0.04
CA PHE A 401 -20.34 0.13 1.12
C PHE A 401 -21.25 0.58 2.25
N TYR A 402 -22.32 -0.17 2.44
CA TYR A 402 -23.30 0.07 3.51
C TYR A 402 -23.48 -1.21 4.33
N SER A 403 -23.03 -1.16 5.57
CA SER A 403 -23.24 -2.20 6.57
C SER A 403 -22.94 -1.63 7.96
N PRO A 404 -23.66 -2.05 9.02
CA PRO A 404 -23.33 -1.64 10.39
C PRO A 404 -21.88 -1.94 10.80
N LYS A 405 -21.22 -2.93 10.20
CA LYS A 405 -19.82 -3.26 10.48
C LYS A 405 -18.83 -2.16 10.07
N TYR A 406 -19.22 -1.27 9.15
CA TYR A 406 -18.39 -0.12 8.74
C TYR A 406 -18.59 1.12 9.62
N SER A 407 -19.48 1.05 10.61
CA SER A 407 -19.77 2.17 11.50
C SER A 407 -18.55 2.58 12.33
N THR A 408 -18.27 3.88 12.36
CA THR A 408 -17.22 4.45 13.22
C THR A 408 -17.53 4.24 14.69
N ALA A 409 -18.80 4.34 15.11
CA ALA A 409 -19.22 4.13 16.50
C ALA A 409 -18.93 2.70 16.98
N ASN A 410 -19.17 1.70 16.13
CA ASN A 410 -18.86 0.31 16.44
C ASN A 410 -17.34 0.10 16.54
N SER A 411 -16.58 0.75 15.65
CA SER A 411 -15.12 0.71 15.66
C SER A 411 -14.56 1.30 16.96
N SER A 412 -15.04 2.48 17.38
CA SER A 412 -14.63 3.08 18.65
C SER A 412 -14.96 2.21 19.86
N ALA A 413 -16.12 1.54 19.87
CA ALA A 413 -16.47 0.60 20.94
C ALA A 413 -15.56 -0.63 20.99
N GLU A 414 -15.20 -1.20 19.84
CA GLU A 414 -14.25 -2.32 19.75
C GLU A 414 -12.86 -1.93 20.28
N ILE A 415 -12.38 -0.74 19.94
CA ILE A 415 -11.08 -0.24 20.41
C ILE A 415 -11.09 0.08 21.89
N LYS A 416 -12.17 0.68 22.39
CA LYS A 416 -12.35 0.87 23.82
C LYS A 416 -12.30 -0.45 24.57
N ASN A 417 -12.88 -1.52 24.04
CA ASN A 417 -12.81 -2.85 24.65
C ASN A 417 -11.41 -3.49 24.54
N LEU A 418 -10.67 -3.23 23.45
CA LEU A 418 -9.30 -3.72 23.30
C LEU A 418 -8.33 -3.06 24.30
N PHE A 419 -8.55 -1.77 24.58
CA PHE A 419 -7.72 -0.99 25.50
C PHE A 419 -8.24 -0.92 26.93
N ASN A 420 -9.51 -1.25 27.15
CA ASN A 420 -10.30 -0.88 28.33
C ASN A 420 -10.29 0.64 28.63
N LYS A 421 -9.98 1.45 27.61
CA LYS A 421 -9.75 2.90 27.70
C LYS A 421 -10.06 3.55 26.35
N ASP A 422 -10.39 4.84 26.38
CA ASP A 422 -10.62 5.63 25.18
C ASP A 422 -9.30 6.23 24.69
N ILE A 423 -8.58 5.48 23.85
CA ILE A 423 -7.21 5.83 23.41
C ILE A 423 -7.19 6.52 22.04
N PHE A 424 -8.20 6.26 21.21
CA PHE A 424 -8.26 6.77 19.84
C PHE A 424 -9.62 7.41 19.55
N ASN A 425 -9.60 8.64 19.04
CA ASN A 425 -10.83 9.39 18.75
C ASN A 425 -11.49 8.96 17.44
N TYR A 426 -10.69 8.69 16.39
CA TYR A 426 -11.17 8.34 15.06
C TYR A 426 -10.41 7.13 14.53
N THR A 427 -11.09 5.98 14.46
CA THR A 427 -10.50 4.75 13.91
C THR A 427 -11.36 4.22 12.78
N LYS A 428 -10.72 3.84 11.67
CA LYS A 428 -11.38 3.13 10.59
C LYS A 428 -11.77 1.72 11.05
N SER A 429 -12.89 1.24 10.53
CA SER A 429 -13.36 -0.12 10.79
C SER A 429 -12.38 -1.14 10.24
N LYS A 430 -11.99 -2.12 11.07
CA LYS A 430 -11.19 -3.25 10.60
C LYS A 430 -11.90 -4.05 9.50
N TYR A 431 -13.23 -4.14 9.53
CA TYR A 431 -14.01 -4.85 8.52
C TYR A 431 -13.96 -4.14 7.17
N LEU A 432 -13.99 -2.80 7.17
CA LEU A 432 -13.77 -2.02 5.95
C LEU A 432 -12.41 -2.37 5.35
N ILE A 433 -11.34 -2.28 6.15
CA ILE A 433 -9.98 -2.54 5.64
C ILE A 433 -9.80 -3.99 5.17
N LYS A 434 -10.40 -4.98 5.85
CA LYS A 434 -10.39 -6.38 5.40
C LYS A 434 -11.07 -6.56 4.04
N ASP A 435 -12.22 -5.91 3.85
CA ASP A 435 -12.95 -5.98 2.60
C ASP A 435 -12.17 -5.27 1.47
N LEU A 436 -11.52 -4.14 1.75
CA LEU A 436 -10.62 -3.48 0.80
C LEU A 436 -9.40 -4.35 0.44
N ILE A 437 -8.79 -5.02 1.42
CA ILE A 437 -7.68 -5.96 1.18
C ILE A 437 -8.13 -7.12 0.30
N SER A 438 -9.32 -7.67 0.55
CA SER A 438 -9.89 -8.75 -0.27
C SER A 438 -10.14 -8.35 -1.72
N LEU A 439 -10.40 -7.06 -1.97
CA LEU A 439 -10.56 -6.50 -3.31
C LEU A 439 -9.22 -6.15 -3.98
N GLY A 440 -8.20 -5.75 -3.21
CA GLY A 440 -6.94 -5.22 -3.74
C GLY A 440 -5.76 -6.19 -3.77
N ALA A 441 -5.76 -7.22 -2.93
CA ALA A 441 -4.60 -8.07 -2.67
C ALA A 441 -4.97 -9.55 -2.48
N LYS A 442 -4.01 -10.43 -2.76
CA LYS A 442 -4.08 -11.90 -2.60
C LYS A 442 -3.31 -12.35 -1.36
N HIS A 443 -3.23 -13.67 -1.16
CA HIS A 443 -2.74 -14.29 0.06
C HIS A 443 -1.28 -14.01 0.42
N SER A 444 -0.39 -13.67 -0.52
CA SER A 444 1.06 -13.50 -0.26
C SER A 444 1.58 -12.11 -0.57
N ASP A 445 0.68 -11.14 -0.72
CA ASP A 445 0.99 -9.82 -1.23
C ASP A 445 1.47 -8.87 -0.11
N ILE A 446 2.16 -7.80 -0.50
CA ILE A 446 2.65 -6.76 0.41
C ILE A 446 1.66 -5.59 0.42
N ILE A 447 1.16 -5.26 1.61
CA ILE A 447 0.28 -4.13 1.87
C ILE A 447 1.06 -3.01 2.58
N LEU A 448 0.99 -1.80 2.05
CA LEU A 448 1.60 -0.61 2.64
C LEU A 448 0.52 0.37 3.11
N ASP A 449 0.67 0.88 4.32
CA ASP A 449 -0.11 1.99 4.83
C ASP A 449 0.82 3.01 5.49
N PHE A 450 0.98 4.15 4.83
CA PHE A 450 1.88 5.21 5.27
C PHE A 450 1.17 6.38 5.98
N PHE A 451 -0.10 6.17 6.33
CA PHE A 451 -0.89 6.98 7.27
C PHE A 451 -1.54 6.03 8.29
N ALA A 452 -0.71 5.25 8.98
CA ALA A 452 -1.17 4.09 9.74
C ALA A 452 -2.20 4.46 10.83
N GLY A 453 -2.08 5.65 11.42
CA GLY A 453 -2.96 6.13 12.47
C GLY A 453 -3.03 5.12 13.61
N SER A 454 -4.20 4.55 13.84
CA SER A 454 -4.35 3.54 14.90
C SER A 454 -3.74 2.16 14.58
N GLY A 455 -3.34 1.87 13.33
CA GLY A 455 -2.81 0.56 12.93
C GLY A 455 -3.88 -0.45 12.51
N THR A 456 -5.06 0.03 12.08
CA THR A 456 -6.17 -0.82 11.63
C THR A 456 -5.76 -1.77 10.50
N THR A 457 -4.90 -1.31 9.58
CA THR A 457 -4.43 -2.10 8.44
C THR A 457 -3.65 -3.35 8.87
N ALA A 458 -2.72 -3.24 9.81
CA ALA A 458 -1.99 -4.40 10.32
C ALA A 458 -2.92 -5.41 11.00
N GLN A 459 -3.89 -4.95 11.80
CA GLN A 459 -4.89 -5.83 12.40
C GLN A 459 -5.71 -6.56 11.32
N ALA A 460 -6.17 -5.86 10.29
CA ALA A 460 -6.94 -6.45 9.20
C ALA A 460 -6.13 -7.51 8.43
N VAL A 461 -4.85 -7.24 8.16
CA VAL A 461 -3.94 -8.19 7.51
C VAL A 461 -3.77 -9.46 8.35
N MET A 462 -3.48 -9.33 9.65
CA MET A 462 -3.31 -10.49 10.54
C MET A 462 -4.61 -11.31 10.66
N GLU A 463 -5.77 -10.66 10.82
CA GLU A 463 -7.06 -11.34 10.89
C GLU A 463 -7.42 -12.03 9.57
N LEU A 464 -7.08 -11.47 8.40
CA LEU A 464 -7.31 -12.14 7.11
C LEU A 464 -6.40 -13.35 6.93
N ASN A 465 -5.11 -13.22 7.26
CA ASN A 465 -4.19 -14.35 7.19
C ASN A 465 -4.62 -15.49 8.15
N GLU A 466 -5.18 -15.18 9.33
CA GLU A 466 -5.80 -16.18 10.20
C GLU A 466 -7.01 -16.86 9.54
N GLN A 467 -7.84 -16.09 8.84
CA GLN A 467 -9.09 -16.58 8.25
C GLN A 467 -8.88 -17.44 7.01
N ASP A 468 -7.95 -17.07 6.14
CA ASP A 468 -7.73 -17.73 4.86
C ASP A 468 -6.39 -18.46 4.74
N ASN A 469 -5.66 -18.58 5.86
CA ASN A 469 -4.33 -19.18 5.94
C ASN A 469 -3.32 -18.53 4.96
N GLY A 470 -3.50 -17.22 4.72
CA GLY A 470 -2.59 -16.40 3.93
C GLY A 470 -1.30 -16.04 4.67
N ASN A 471 -0.38 -15.43 3.93
CA ASN A 471 0.91 -14.94 4.38
C ASN A 471 1.18 -13.51 3.88
N ARG A 472 0.13 -12.67 3.85
CA ARG A 472 0.22 -11.25 3.49
C ARG A 472 1.17 -10.54 4.45
N GLN A 473 1.98 -9.64 3.91
CA GLN A 473 2.92 -8.82 4.68
C GLN A 473 2.36 -7.41 4.82
N PHE A 474 2.61 -6.75 5.95
CA PHE A 474 2.30 -5.32 6.10
C PHE A 474 3.54 -4.47 6.36
N ILE A 475 3.51 -3.25 5.80
CA ILE A 475 4.43 -2.15 6.13
C ILE A 475 3.57 -0.98 6.61
N LEU A 476 3.72 -0.60 7.87
CA LEU A 476 3.08 0.60 8.43
C LEU A 476 4.09 1.73 8.55
N VAL A 477 3.66 2.96 8.26
CA VAL A 477 4.41 4.17 8.59
C VAL A 477 3.54 5.09 9.44
N GLN A 478 4.09 5.51 10.58
CA GLN A 478 3.44 6.44 11.48
C GLN A 478 4.44 7.50 11.95
N LEU A 479 4.06 8.76 11.85
CA LEU A 479 4.84 9.86 12.41
C LEU A 479 4.79 9.82 13.94
N ASP A 480 5.93 10.08 14.58
CA ASP A 480 6.06 10.27 16.03
C ASP A 480 5.50 11.65 16.45
N GLU A 481 4.23 11.89 16.12
CA GLU A 481 3.53 13.10 16.51
C GLU A 481 3.27 13.08 18.03
N PRO A 482 3.69 14.12 18.78
CA PRO A 482 3.45 14.19 20.22
C PRO A 482 1.96 14.20 20.56
N ILE A 483 1.57 13.40 21.55
CA ILE A 483 0.21 13.42 22.09
C ILE A 483 0.09 14.65 23.00
N ASP A 484 -0.86 15.55 22.71
CA ASP A 484 -1.12 16.72 23.54
C ASP A 484 -1.92 16.31 24.77
N LYS A 485 -1.29 16.38 25.96
CA LYS A 485 -1.93 16.05 27.24
C LYS A 485 -3.26 16.80 27.45
N LYS A 486 -3.39 18.04 26.96
CA LYS A 486 -4.62 18.83 27.16
C LYS A 486 -5.78 18.36 26.30
N LYS A 487 -5.49 17.77 25.13
CA LYS A 487 -6.50 17.29 24.20
C LYS A 487 -6.84 15.82 24.44
N ASP A 488 -5.82 15.00 24.69
CA ASP A 488 -5.92 13.55 24.73
C ASP A 488 -5.26 12.98 26.02
N GLU A 489 -5.75 13.44 27.18
CA GLU A 489 -5.19 13.08 28.49
C GLU A 489 -5.13 11.56 28.72
N VAL A 490 -6.18 10.83 28.34
CA VAL A 490 -6.28 9.37 28.54
C VAL A 490 -5.18 8.64 27.76
N ALA A 491 -4.95 9.01 26.50
CA ALA A 491 -3.90 8.42 25.66
C ALA A 491 -2.51 8.82 26.15
N TYR A 492 -2.32 10.08 26.55
CA TYR A 492 -1.06 10.58 27.11
C TYR A 492 -0.66 9.82 28.37
N ASP A 493 -1.58 9.70 29.34
CA ASP A 493 -1.34 9.01 30.60
C ASP A 493 -1.18 7.51 30.40
N PHE A 494 -1.89 6.90 29.46
CA PHE A 494 -1.67 5.50 29.08
C PHE A 494 -0.25 5.27 28.57
N CYS A 495 0.23 6.08 27.62
CA CYS A 495 1.59 5.97 27.11
C CYS A 495 2.64 6.13 28.21
N LYS A 496 2.44 7.13 29.09
CA LYS A 496 3.40 7.45 30.13
C LYS A 496 3.42 6.41 31.26
N ASN A 497 2.25 5.99 31.73
CA ASN A 497 2.12 5.20 32.94
C ASN A 497 2.12 3.69 32.67
N GLU A 498 1.58 3.24 31.53
CA GLU A 498 1.51 1.81 31.19
C GLU A 498 2.57 1.38 30.18
N LEU A 499 2.83 2.20 29.15
CA LEU A 499 3.88 1.88 28.16
C LEU A 499 5.27 2.35 28.58
N GLY A 500 5.38 3.19 29.63
CA GLY A 500 6.65 3.76 30.08
C GLY A 500 7.28 4.73 29.07
N SER A 501 6.48 5.29 28.15
CA SER A 501 6.96 6.21 27.13
C SER A 501 7.44 7.52 27.78
N LYS A 502 8.69 7.90 27.50
CA LYS A 502 9.27 9.16 27.98
C LYS A 502 8.60 10.37 27.32
N ASN A 503 8.30 10.24 26.03
CA ASN A 503 7.66 11.26 25.20
C ASN A 503 6.48 10.59 24.47
N PRO A 504 5.26 10.63 25.05
CA PRO A 504 4.07 10.04 24.44
C PRO A 504 3.83 10.53 23.00
N VAL A 505 3.79 9.61 22.05
CA VAL A 505 3.55 9.89 20.63
C VAL A 505 2.53 8.92 20.03
N ILE A 506 1.87 9.31 18.94
CA ILE A 506 0.81 8.50 18.31
C ILE A 506 1.30 7.09 17.94
N SER A 507 2.52 6.96 17.44
CA SER A 507 3.12 5.66 17.10
C SER A 507 3.24 4.68 18.29
N ASP A 508 3.32 5.16 19.54
CA ASP A 508 3.34 4.28 20.73
C ASP A 508 2.03 3.49 20.82
N ILE A 509 0.89 4.18 20.71
CA ILE A 509 -0.44 3.56 20.76
C ILE A 509 -0.76 2.78 19.49
N THR A 510 -0.22 3.17 18.33
CA THR A 510 -0.30 2.38 17.09
C THR A 510 0.35 1.01 17.28
N ILE A 511 1.60 0.98 17.74
CA ILE A 511 2.36 -0.27 17.95
C ILE A 511 1.66 -1.14 19.00
N GLU A 512 1.17 -0.54 20.08
CA GLU A 512 0.47 -1.28 21.12
C GLU A 512 -0.87 -1.87 20.63
N ARG A 513 -1.61 -1.18 19.75
CA ARG A 513 -2.81 -1.77 19.14
C ARG A 513 -2.44 -3.03 18.34
N VAL A 514 -1.40 -2.95 17.50
CA VAL A 514 -0.92 -4.08 16.70
C VAL A 514 -0.50 -5.24 17.61
N ASN A 515 0.22 -4.95 18.68
CA ASN A 515 0.61 -5.93 19.70
C ASN A 515 -0.61 -6.63 20.31
N ARG A 516 -1.63 -5.88 20.77
CA ARG A 516 -2.85 -6.45 21.36
C ARG A 516 -3.69 -7.24 20.37
N ALA A 517 -3.77 -6.80 19.12
CA ALA A 517 -4.46 -7.52 18.05
C ALA A 517 -3.79 -8.88 17.79
N GLY A 518 -2.46 -8.91 17.66
CA GLY A 518 -1.69 -10.15 17.51
C GLY A 518 -1.87 -11.09 18.70
N GLU A 519 -1.83 -10.58 19.95
CA GLU A 519 -2.08 -11.38 21.15
C GLU A 519 -3.48 -12.00 21.20
N LYS A 520 -4.50 -11.27 20.72
CA LYS A 520 -5.86 -11.80 20.64
C LYS A 520 -5.94 -12.96 19.64
N ILE A 521 -5.31 -12.81 18.48
CA ILE A 521 -5.24 -13.86 17.44
C ILE A 521 -4.48 -15.08 17.97
N LYS A 522 -3.35 -14.88 18.64
CA LYS A 522 -2.58 -15.96 19.27
C LYS A 522 -3.43 -16.77 20.26
N LYS A 523 -4.14 -16.09 21.15
CA LYS A 523 -5.05 -16.74 22.12
C LYS A 523 -6.20 -17.47 21.44
N SER A 524 -6.71 -16.94 20.33
CA SER A 524 -7.74 -17.62 19.51
C SER A 524 -7.20 -18.95 18.97
N LEU A 525 -6.01 -18.94 18.38
CA LEU A 525 -5.35 -20.12 17.80
C LEU A 525 -4.97 -21.19 18.83
N GLU A 526 -4.50 -20.80 20.02
CA GLU A 526 -4.14 -21.74 21.10
C GLU A 526 -5.34 -22.53 21.62
N ASN A 527 -6.55 -21.96 21.52
CA ASN A 527 -7.78 -22.59 21.99
C ASN A 527 -8.49 -23.44 20.92
N ASP A 528 -8.05 -23.37 19.65
CA ASP A 528 -8.66 -24.08 18.53
C ASP A 528 -7.77 -25.24 18.05
N LEU A 529 -8.15 -26.46 18.44
CA LEU A 529 -7.41 -27.71 18.12
C LEU A 529 -7.26 -27.95 16.60
N ILE A 530 -8.12 -27.36 15.76
CA ILE A 530 -8.05 -27.52 14.29
C ILE A 530 -7.01 -26.56 13.69
N LYS A 531 -6.81 -25.39 14.30
CA LYS A 531 -5.91 -24.33 13.80
C LYS A 531 -4.49 -24.38 14.37
N ILE A 532 -4.23 -25.28 15.33
CA ILE A 532 -2.93 -25.45 15.99
C ILE A 532 -1.76 -25.78 15.03
N ASN A 533 -2.03 -26.17 13.77
CA ASN A 533 -0.99 -26.43 12.77
C ASN A 533 -0.76 -25.27 11.78
N GLN A 534 -1.49 -24.14 11.91
CA GLN A 534 -1.35 -22.98 11.03
C GLN A 534 -0.25 -22.03 11.54
N SER A 535 0.91 -21.99 10.88
CA SER A 535 1.99 -21.06 11.24
C SER A 535 1.66 -19.65 10.74
N LEU A 536 1.15 -18.79 11.62
CA LEU A 536 0.79 -17.40 11.31
C LEU A 536 1.87 -16.40 11.76
N ASP A 537 2.25 -15.48 10.88
CA ASP A 537 3.12 -14.34 11.23
C ASP A 537 2.30 -13.16 11.75
N ILE A 538 2.22 -13.09 13.08
CA ILE A 538 1.63 -11.97 13.83
C ILE A 538 2.72 -11.06 14.44
N GLY A 539 3.99 -11.32 14.10
CA GLY A 539 5.12 -10.55 14.57
C GLY A 539 5.29 -9.26 13.76
N TYR A 540 6.24 -8.43 14.18
CA TYR A 540 6.68 -7.25 13.42
C TYR A 540 8.04 -6.74 13.91
N LYS A 541 8.74 -6.01 13.04
CA LYS A 541 9.94 -5.21 13.38
C LYS A 541 9.59 -3.73 13.40
N VAL A 542 10.04 -3.00 14.41
CA VAL A 542 9.87 -1.55 14.52
C VAL A 542 11.19 -0.86 14.19
N TYR A 543 11.17 0.03 13.20
CA TYR A 543 12.31 0.88 12.86
C TYR A 543 12.01 2.35 13.15
N SER A 544 13.03 3.11 13.53
CA SER A 544 13.04 4.57 13.57
C SER A 544 13.91 5.15 12.46
N LEU A 545 13.85 6.47 12.26
CA LEU A 545 14.70 7.17 11.30
C LEU A 545 15.84 7.93 11.98
N CYS A 546 17.06 7.74 11.48
CA CYS A 546 18.23 8.55 11.84
C CYS A 546 18.75 9.33 10.63
N ASP A 547 19.45 10.45 10.87
CA ASP A 547 20.11 11.19 9.78
C ASP A 547 21.31 10.40 9.24
N LYS A 548 21.52 10.42 7.92
CA LYS A 548 22.73 9.85 7.30
C LYS A 548 24.00 10.55 7.76
N PRO A 549 25.17 9.87 7.71
CA PRO A 549 26.46 10.52 7.82
C PRO A 549 26.63 11.62 6.76
N LYS A 550 27.25 12.74 7.15
CA LYS A 550 27.53 13.85 6.23
C LYS A 550 28.94 14.36 6.43
N ILE A 551 29.55 14.78 5.33
CA ILE A 551 30.84 15.48 5.35
C ILE A 551 30.53 16.97 5.37
N ILE A 552 31.03 17.67 6.39
CA ILE A 552 30.94 19.13 6.51
C ILE A 552 32.34 19.71 6.49
N ALA A 553 32.51 20.88 5.88
CA ALA A 553 33.71 21.68 6.08
C ALA A 553 33.60 22.40 7.43
N ASN A 554 34.62 22.34 8.26
CA ASN A 554 34.69 23.18 9.46
C ASN A 554 35.11 24.62 9.10
N GLU A 555 35.05 25.53 10.07
CA GLU A 555 35.35 26.96 9.90
C GLU A 555 36.76 27.23 9.32
N LEU A 556 37.68 26.26 9.43
CA LEU A 556 39.03 26.31 8.90
C LEU A 556 39.18 25.66 7.50
N GLY A 557 38.07 25.23 6.88
CA GLY A 557 38.03 24.61 5.55
C GLY A 557 38.42 23.13 5.50
N SER A 558 38.71 22.49 6.63
CA SER A 558 39.00 21.05 6.69
C SER A 558 37.72 20.20 6.79
N LEU A 559 37.72 19.04 6.12
CA LEU A 559 36.55 18.17 6.04
C LEU A 559 36.42 17.32 7.32
N LYS A 560 35.23 17.33 7.92
CA LYS A 560 34.86 16.50 9.08
C LYS A 560 33.68 15.61 8.71
N LEU A 561 33.80 14.31 8.97
CA LEU A 561 32.67 13.40 8.93
C LEU A 561 31.85 13.56 10.22
N VAL A 562 30.59 13.96 10.08
CA VAL A 562 29.61 13.90 11.16
C VAL A 562 28.88 12.58 11.00
N SER A 563 29.31 11.59 11.79
CA SER A 563 28.58 10.34 11.94
C SER A 563 27.39 10.57 12.87
N ASN A 564 26.19 10.40 12.33
CA ASN A 564 24.95 10.38 13.10
C ASN A 564 24.56 8.94 13.49
N ARG A 565 25.51 7.99 13.41
CA ARG A 565 25.30 6.56 13.64
C ARG A 565 25.70 6.07 15.04
N ASN A 566 25.92 6.98 15.99
CA ASN A 566 26.46 6.62 17.31
C ASN A 566 25.57 5.63 18.10
N GLU A 567 24.29 5.54 17.76
CA GLU A 567 23.34 4.59 18.38
C GLU A 567 22.94 3.43 17.45
N MET A 568 23.52 3.32 16.26
CA MET A 568 23.21 2.24 15.33
C MET A 568 24.09 1.02 15.58
N SER A 569 23.49 -0.16 15.53
CA SER A 569 24.22 -1.42 15.55
C SER A 569 24.84 -1.72 14.18
N SER A 570 25.82 -2.63 14.15
CA SER A 570 26.37 -3.19 12.91
C SER A 570 25.27 -3.78 12.01
N LEU A 571 24.29 -4.44 12.62
CA LEU A 571 23.14 -5.00 11.90
C LEU A 571 22.30 -3.91 11.23
N ASP A 572 22.11 -2.76 11.87
CA ASP A 572 21.38 -1.63 11.27
C ASP A 572 22.12 -1.08 10.05
N ILE A 573 23.44 -0.91 10.15
CA ILE A 573 24.26 -0.44 9.03
C ILE A 573 24.16 -1.43 7.87
N ALA A 574 24.36 -2.73 8.12
CA ALA A 574 24.22 -3.76 7.11
C ALA A 574 22.81 -3.81 6.50
N ARG A 575 21.76 -3.62 7.31
CA ARG A 575 20.37 -3.56 6.85
C ARG A 575 20.12 -2.37 5.92
N ASN A 576 20.69 -1.20 6.21
CA ASN A 576 20.59 -0.04 5.31
C ASN A 576 21.34 -0.24 4.00
N LEU A 577 22.53 -0.85 4.04
CA LEU A 577 23.24 -1.24 2.81
C LEU A 577 22.42 -2.22 1.97
N ALA A 578 21.82 -3.22 2.62
CA ALA A 578 20.95 -4.18 1.96
C ALA A 578 19.76 -3.50 1.28
N LEU A 579 19.11 -2.58 1.98
CA LEU A 579 18.00 -1.81 1.44
C LEU A 579 18.40 -0.95 0.23
N ILE A 580 19.51 -0.21 0.31
CA ILE A 580 20.00 0.61 -0.80
C ILE A 580 20.42 -0.26 -2.00
N SER A 581 20.90 -1.49 -1.75
CA SER A 581 21.22 -2.45 -2.81
C SER A 581 20.00 -3.14 -3.44
N GLY A 582 18.78 -2.85 -2.96
CA GLY A 582 17.54 -3.37 -3.53
C GLY A 582 16.89 -4.53 -2.76
N LYS A 583 17.43 -4.92 -1.60
CA LYS A 583 16.90 -6.01 -0.76
C LYS A 583 15.80 -5.50 0.16
N ILE A 584 14.63 -6.14 0.11
CA ILE A 584 13.47 -5.76 0.92
C ILE A 584 13.67 -6.14 2.39
N LEU A 585 12.91 -5.51 3.30
CA LEU A 585 13.06 -5.67 4.75
C LEU A 585 12.62 -7.05 5.26
N SER A 586 11.73 -7.74 4.54
CA SER A 586 11.28 -9.08 4.89
C SER A 586 12.31 -10.17 4.58
N LEU A 587 13.39 -9.84 3.84
CA LEU A 587 14.48 -10.78 3.61
C LEU A 587 15.34 -10.96 4.86
N PRO A 588 15.72 -12.21 5.20
CA PRO A 588 16.62 -12.48 6.31
C PRO A 588 18.00 -11.87 6.01
N LEU A 589 18.62 -11.31 7.04
CA LEU A 589 19.99 -10.78 6.97
C LEU A 589 20.83 -11.60 7.93
N GLU A 590 21.53 -12.59 7.38
CA GLU A 590 22.29 -13.56 8.15
C GLU A 590 23.64 -12.97 8.56
N GLU A 591 23.96 -13.06 9.85
CA GLU A 591 25.27 -12.68 10.36
C GLU A 591 26.26 -13.84 10.14
N ILE A 592 27.21 -13.65 9.23
CA ILE A 592 28.22 -14.66 8.88
C ILE A 592 29.44 -14.54 9.79
N ILE A 593 29.86 -13.29 10.05
CA ILE A 593 30.91 -12.96 11.00
C ILE A 593 30.40 -11.81 11.87
N THR A 594 30.37 -12.05 13.17
CA THR A 594 29.82 -11.15 14.18
C THR A 594 30.30 -9.71 13.98
N ASN A 595 29.35 -8.79 13.83
CA ASN A 595 29.53 -7.34 13.64
C ASN A 595 30.33 -6.92 12.39
N LYS A 596 30.57 -7.82 11.42
CA LYS A 596 31.54 -7.56 10.34
C LYS A 596 31.05 -7.92 8.96
N LEU A 597 30.44 -9.10 8.80
CA LEU A 597 30.03 -9.63 7.51
C LEU A 597 28.64 -10.22 7.60
N TYR A 598 27.74 -9.71 6.78
CA TYR A 598 26.36 -10.15 6.68
C TYR A 598 26.06 -10.66 5.27
N PHE A 599 25.05 -11.52 5.15
CA PHE A 599 24.61 -12.09 3.89
C PHE A 599 23.10 -11.92 3.72
N CYS A 600 22.66 -11.54 2.53
CA CYS A 600 21.24 -11.48 2.16
C CYS A 600 21.07 -11.95 0.71
N GLU A 601 20.35 -13.05 0.53
CA GLU A 601 20.06 -13.73 -0.75
C GLU A 601 21.29 -14.14 -1.59
N ASP A 602 21.96 -13.16 -2.20
CA ASP A 602 23.00 -13.31 -3.21
C ASP A 602 24.15 -12.29 -3.03
N SER A 603 24.17 -11.59 -1.89
CA SER A 603 25.02 -10.43 -1.67
C SER A 603 25.59 -10.42 -0.26
N TYR A 604 26.87 -10.04 -0.13
CA TYR A 604 27.54 -9.81 1.13
C TYR A 604 27.60 -8.33 1.47
N TYR A 605 27.45 -8.01 2.75
CA TYR A 605 27.55 -6.66 3.30
C TYR A 605 28.70 -6.61 4.29
N LEU A 606 29.74 -5.87 3.93
CA LEU A 606 31.00 -5.81 4.63
C LEU A 606 31.13 -4.47 5.37
N LEU A 607 31.34 -4.55 6.69
CA LEU A 607 31.50 -3.38 7.55
C LEU A 607 32.94 -3.20 8.05
N SER A 608 33.70 -4.28 8.16
CA SER A 608 35.08 -4.27 8.65
C SER A 608 35.85 -5.50 8.14
N ILE A 609 37.14 -5.31 7.83
CA ILE A 609 38.02 -6.36 7.30
C ILE A 609 38.90 -6.92 8.43
N ASN A 610 39.02 -8.25 8.49
CA ASN A 610 40.02 -8.95 9.28
C ASN A 610 40.38 -10.29 8.61
N ASP A 611 41.32 -11.05 9.18
CA ASP A 611 41.77 -12.32 8.59
C ASP A 611 40.65 -13.37 8.45
N ALA A 612 39.66 -13.37 9.34
CA ALA A 612 38.51 -14.27 9.25
C ALA A 612 37.62 -13.91 8.04
N VAL A 613 37.34 -12.62 7.85
CA VAL A 613 36.61 -12.09 6.68
C VAL A 613 37.36 -12.39 5.39
N ARG A 614 38.68 -12.13 5.35
CA ARG A 614 39.52 -12.40 4.17
C ARG A 614 39.46 -13.88 3.75
N LYS A 615 39.63 -14.81 4.70
CA LYS A 615 39.55 -16.25 4.43
C LYS A 615 38.16 -16.64 3.91
N LYS A 616 37.10 -16.05 4.45
CA LYS A 616 35.73 -16.35 4.02
C LYS A 616 35.44 -15.85 2.61
N LEU A 617 35.85 -14.61 2.29
CA LEU A 617 35.66 -14.00 0.97
C LEU A 617 36.49 -14.67 -0.13
N GLN A 618 37.68 -15.21 0.20
CA GLN A 618 38.48 -16.00 -0.76
C GLN A 618 37.78 -17.27 -1.27
N ILE A 619 36.89 -17.85 -0.45
CA ILE A 619 36.13 -19.07 -0.78
C ILE A 619 34.86 -18.73 -1.57
N MET A 620 34.34 -17.50 -1.43
CA MET A 620 33.02 -17.09 -1.90
C MET A 620 33.13 -16.11 -3.08
N LYS A 621 33.75 -16.56 -4.17
CA LYS A 621 34.12 -15.73 -5.32
C LYS A 621 32.98 -15.39 -6.29
N ASP A 622 31.75 -15.84 -6.08
CA ASP A 622 30.66 -15.62 -7.05
C ASP A 622 29.64 -14.55 -6.65
N PHE A 623 29.83 -13.93 -5.48
CA PHE A 623 28.84 -13.01 -4.89
C PHE A 623 29.27 -11.55 -4.97
N VAL A 624 28.29 -10.65 -5.01
CA VAL A 624 28.52 -9.20 -4.96
C VAL A 624 28.81 -8.78 -3.52
N ILE A 625 29.81 -7.92 -3.32
CA ILE A 625 30.22 -7.42 -2.00
C ILE A 625 29.92 -5.93 -1.92
N TYR A 626 29.01 -5.56 -1.04
CA TYR A 626 28.65 -4.18 -0.74
C TYR A 626 29.42 -3.68 0.48
N ILE A 627 30.03 -2.50 0.33
CA ILE A 627 30.83 -1.86 1.37
C ILE A 627 30.22 -0.49 1.67
N ASP A 628 30.10 -0.16 2.95
CA ASP A 628 29.71 1.17 3.39
C ASP A 628 30.85 2.18 3.20
N GLY A 629 30.63 3.18 2.35
CA GLY A 629 31.64 4.20 2.03
C GLY A 629 31.97 5.13 3.20
N TYR A 630 31.10 5.21 4.22
CA TYR A 630 31.35 5.97 5.44
C TYR A 630 32.02 5.16 6.55
N SER A 631 32.17 3.84 6.35
CA SER A 631 32.84 2.98 7.32
C SER A 631 34.34 3.30 7.40
N ASP A 632 34.91 3.02 8.57
CA ASP A 632 36.33 3.21 8.82
C ASP A 632 37.11 1.92 8.50
N ILE A 633 37.11 1.58 7.21
CA ILE A 633 37.92 0.48 6.68
C ILE A 633 39.30 1.03 6.32
N ASP A 634 40.34 0.31 6.75
CA ASP A 634 41.72 0.62 6.43
C ASP A 634 41.97 0.59 4.91
N LEU A 635 42.73 1.56 4.41
CA LEU A 635 42.95 1.71 2.97
C LEU A 635 43.72 0.52 2.37
N GLU A 636 44.70 -0.02 3.09
CA GLU A 636 45.51 -1.15 2.63
C GLU A 636 44.64 -2.42 2.58
N ASP A 637 43.78 -2.63 3.59
CA ASP A 637 42.81 -3.71 3.62
C ASP A 637 41.82 -3.64 2.44
N PHE A 638 41.30 -2.45 2.16
CA PHE A 638 40.41 -2.21 1.03
C PHE A 638 41.10 -2.45 -0.31
N LEU A 639 42.31 -1.94 -0.51
CA LEU A 639 43.06 -2.11 -1.76
C LEU A 639 43.38 -3.59 -2.02
N ASN A 640 43.79 -4.33 -0.99
CA ASN A 640 44.03 -5.77 -1.11
C ASN A 640 42.77 -6.55 -1.50
N LEU A 641 41.61 -6.18 -0.95
CA LEU A 641 40.32 -6.75 -1.34
C LEU A 641 39.94 -6.38 -2.78
N ALA A 642 40.14 -5.11 -3.15
CA ALA A 642 39.80 -4.55 -4.45
C ALA A 642 40.62 -5.15 -5.60
N ILE A 643 41.85 -5.60 -5.34
CA ILE A 643 42.69 -6.27 -6.34
C ILE A 643 42.12 -7.65 -6.69
N VAL A 644 41.56 -8.39 -5.72
CA VAL A 644 41.11 -9.78 -5.91
C VAL A 644 39.66 -9.85 -6.41
N ASN A 645 38.78 -8.94 -5.98
CA ASN A 645 37.33 -8.99 -6.23
C ASN A 645 36.79 -7.73 -6.93
N LYS A 646 37.62 -7.06 -7.74
CA LYS A 646 37.34 -5.74 -8.33
C LYS A 646 35.96 -5.60 -8.97
N GLU A 647 35.53 -6.59 -9.76
CA GLU A 647 34.26 -6.53 -10.51
C GLU A 647 33.03 -6.73 -9.62
N GLN A 648 33.20 -7.36 -8.46
CA GLN A 648 32.17 -7.75 -7.50
C GLN A 648 31.95 -6.72 -6.40
N ILE A 649 32.91 -5.83 -6.17
CA ILE A 649 32.81 -4.81 -5.13
C ILE A 649 31.93 -3.66 -5.60
N ARG A 650 31.05 -3.23 -4.70
CA ARG A 650 30.16 -2.07 -4.82
C ARG A 650 30.28 -1.24 -3.54
N ILE A 651 30.40 0.07 -3.68
CA ILE A 651 30.51 0.96 -2.51
C ILE A 651 29.27 1.83 -2.45
N ILE A 652 28.62 1.84 -1.30
CA ILE A 652 27.39 2.60 -1.05
C ILE A 652 27.72 3.84 -0.21
N TYR A 653 27.30 5.01 -0.69
CA TYR A 653 27.32 6.29 0.04
C TYR A 653 25.93 6.88 0.22
#